data_AF-A0A1F9QEI2-F1
#
_entry.id   AF-A0A1F9QEI2-F1
#
_cell.length_a   1.000
_cell.length_b   1.000
_cell.length_c   1.000
_cell.angle_alpha   90.00
_cell.angle_beta   90.00
_cell.angle_gamma   90.00
#
_symmetry.space_group_name_H-M   'P 1'
#
loop_
_entity.id
_entity.type
_entity.pdbx_description
1 polymer ?
#
loop_
_entity_poly.entity_id
_entity_poly.type
_entity_poly.pdbx_seq_one_letter_code
_entity_poly.pdbx_strand_id
1 'polypeptide(L)'
;MEQFRGEKKKYLSHALIDAGLVTQERFVKAAETLFRTAYSALYPERVDKFALSLVPEKICRKHGLIPVKVLDAEIKVAMADPADLTAQADVEALTGRRVLPQFCLPREVEACMEQLFSSDTVIFDLLSKVEAPEEILVLGEKNSGDSQDASVTSPVIKLVNSIISQAYRKGSSDIHIEHEEKSSHVRIRVDGELKNVMRLPRHIAVGAVVSRIKIMSDLDVSNHFIPQDGRTKLRIGSAEVGLRVSTLPTSFGEKVVMRILDQRAAEVPFEKLGFAPEVVSGLDKCLTSTQGIILVTGPTGSGKTTTLYSVLNKVKSERTNVVTVEDPIEYKLPGINQVQVNEKQGLSFAAVLRSVLRQDPDIIMVGEIRDKETADIAFQAAMTGHLVLSTLHTNDTVATLSRLVDMGVDRFKISPGLLAITAQRLVRRLCPLCRQQVPAAEASPAILQALAAHGLEKTCYRAVGCKSCEMSGYAGRTSIVELLLINGKVKELINNNATAEDITRAAIETCALRTMTRDALWNMATGQADLKEVEPYLKLEKDQGARPAPAPAAPAAAVPAAQTPSPAMPAGKPRVMVADDDPVMRMLLKKFIENSGYEAIEAADGEEALTKIAEGPAPDLLISDINMPRMNGYDLVKGVRGALGLLDLPVIMLTTESSDKSQELAFQMGADDYVMKPFKGPLVMARVTAALRRAGRVK
;
A
#
# COMPACT_ATOMS: atom_id res chain seq x y z
N MET A 1 19.49 60.66 19.36
CA MET A 1 19.97 59.43 20.03
C MET A 1 18.85 58.81 20.88
N GLU A 2 18.28 59.52 21.86
CA GLU A 2 17.17 59.00 22.68
C GLU A 2 15.88 58.73 21.87
N GLN A 3 15.58 59.58 20.88
CA GLN A 3 14.41 59.42 20.00
C GLN A 3 14.46 58.16 19.11
N PHE A 4 15.65 57.68 18.76
CA PHE A 4 15.86 56.50 17.90
C PHE A 4 16.01 55.18 18.67
N ARG A 5 16.07 55.21 20.01
CA ARG A 5 16.06 54.00 20.85
C ARG A 5 14.65 53.42 21.04
N GLY A 6 13.60 54.21 20.79
CA GLY A 6 12.20 53.81 20.94
C GLY A 6 11.63 53.01 19.76
N GLU A 7 12.17 53.20 18.55
CA GLU A 7 11.86 52.37 17.39
C GLU A 7 12.83 51.18 17.38
N LYS A 8 12.32 49.94 17.36
CA LYS A 8 13.10 48.69 17.35
C LYS A 8 13.97 48.52 16.09
N LYS A 9 14.89 49.44 15.79
CA LYS A 9 15.93 49.27 14.78
C LYS A 9 17.19 48.77 15.47
N LYS A 10 17.58 47.54 15.13
CA LYS A 10 18.66 46.74 15.76
C LYS A 10 20.05 47.41 15.68
N TYR A 11 20.26 48.34 14.74
CA TYR A 11 21.53 49.06 14.56
C TYR A 11 21.30 50.57 14.35
N LEU A 12 22.01 51.39 15.14
CA LEU A 12 21.96 52.86 15.10
C LEU A 12 22.38 53.42 13.73
N SER A 13 23.33 52.75 13.06
CA SER A 13 23.78 53.08 11.71
C SER A 13 22.64 53.12 10.69
N HIS A 14 21.75 52.13 10.72
CA HIS A 14 20.61 52.05 9.82
C HIS A 14 19.53 53.08 10.17
N ALA A 15 19.30 53.32 11.46
CA ALA A 15 18.34 54.34 11.88
C ALA A 15 18.72 55.74 11.37
N LEU A 16 20.02 56.07 11.38
CA LEU A 16 20.55 57.35 10.88
C LEU A 16 20.51 57.46 9.35
N ILE A 17 20.77 56.36 8.64
CA ILE A 17 20.70 56.33 7.16
C ILE A 17 19.26 56.38 6.66
N ASP A 18 18.37 55.54 7.21
CA ASP A 18 16.97 55.46 6.80
C ASP A 18 16.20 56.76 7.11
N ALA A 19 16.57 57.47 8.18
CA ALA A 19 15.98 58.76 8.53
C ALA A 19 16.49 59.92 7.65
N GLY A 20 17.39 59.66 6.70
CA GLY A 20 17.98 60.68 5.83
C GLY A 20 18.92 61.65 6.54
N LEU A 21 19.28 61.39 7.80
CA LEU A 21 20.15 62.26 8.61
C LEU A 21 21.61 62.17 8.18
N VAL A 22 22.02 61.04 7.63
CA VAL A 22 23.37 60.81 7.09
C VAL A 22 23.27 59.96 5.82
N THR A 23 23.98 60.33 4.76
CA THR A 23 24.06 59.49 3.56
C THR A 23 24.95 58.27 3.83
N GLN A 24 24.66 57.13 3.19
CA GLN A 24 25.46 55.91 3.33
C GLN A 24 26.96 56.16 3.09
N GLU A 25 27.31 56.98 2.08
CA GLU A 25 28.70 57.37 1.79
C GLU A 25 29.37 58.13 2.94
N ARG A 26 28.66 59.07 3.57
CA ARG A 26 29.17 59.83 4.72
C ARG A 26 29.34 58.93 5.95
N PHE A 27 28.40 58.01 6.15
CA PHE A 27 28.47 57.04 7.23
C PHE A 27 29.68 56.10 7.07
N VAL A 28 29.87 55.54 5.86
CA VAL A 28 31.01 54.67 5.54
C VAL A 28 32.33 55.40 5.78
N LYS A 29 32.51 56.62 5.27
CA LYS A 29 33.75 57.39 5.49
C LYS A 29 34.05 57.65 6.97
N ALA A 30 33.01 57.94 7.75
CA ALA A 30 33.15 58.14 9.20
C ALA A 30 33.54 56.83 9.91
N ALA A 31 32.91 55.71 9.54
CA ALA A 31 33.21 54.39 10.09
C ALA A 31 34.62 53.90 9.72
N GLU A 32 35.06 54.11 8.48
CA GLU A 32 36.44 53.79 8.05
C GLU A 32 37.48 54.56 8.85
N THR A 33 37.20 55.84 9.15
CA THR A 33 38.07 56.69 9.99
C THR A 33 38.10 56.20 11.44
N LEU A 34 36.94 55.83 11.98
CA LEU A 34 36.79 55.37 13.37
C LEU A 34 37.47 54.01 13.59
N PHE A 35 37.19 53.05 12.72
CA PHE A 35 37.67 51.67 12.84
C PHE A 35 39.05 51.45 12.25
N ARG A 36 39.59 52.43 11.50
CA ARG A 36 40.86 52.32 10.75
C ARG A 36 40.90 51.11 9.80
N THR A 37 39.73 50.73 9.29
CA THR A 37 39.54 49.55 8.42
C THR A 37 38.69 49.99 7.24
N ALA A 38 39.12 49.65 6.03
CA ALA A 38 38.39 49.97 4.81
C ALA A 38 37.05 49.21 4.77
N TYR A 39 36.02 49.88 4.26
CA TYR A 39 34.75 49.26 3.96
C TYR A 39 34.90 48.32 2.76
N SER A 40 34.31 47.13 2.88
CA SER A 40 34.28 46.13 1.82
C SER A 40 32.85 45.67 1.61
N ALA A 41 32.27 45.94 0.45
CA ALA A 41 30.95 45.42 0.09
C ALA A 41 30.95 43.88 0.11
N LEU A 42 30.02 43.30 0.86
CA LEU A 42 29.89 41.85 1.05
C LEU A 42 28.80 41.28 0.14
N TYR A 43 29.18 40.26 -0.63
CA TYR A 43 28.29 39.50 -1.51
C TYR A 43 28.54 37.99 -1.32
N PRO A 44 27.51 37.13 -1.38
CA PRO A 44 27.66 35.68 -1.19
C PRO A 44 28.70 35.03 -2.12
N GLU A 45 28.81 35.51 -3.36
CA GLU A 45 29.71 34.94 -4.37
C GLU A 45 31.19 35.21 -4.07
N ARG A 46 31.48 36.17 -3.18
CA ARG A 46 32.85 36.52 -2.76
C ARG A 46 33.30 35.76 -1.52
N VAL A 47 32.43 34.95 -0.93
CA VAL A 47 32.73 34.15 0.26
C VAL A 47 33.30 32.80 -0.16
N ASP A 48 34.53 32.52 0.27
CA ASP A 48 35.18 31.24 0.05
C ASP A 48 34.47 30.13 0.87
N LYS A 49 34.00 29.09 0.18
CA LYS A 49 33.34 27.92 0.81
C LYS A 49 34.25 27.26 1.85
N PHE A 50 35.57 27.28 1.67
CA PHE A 50 36.52 26.75 2.65
C PHE A 50 36.53 27.60 3.91
N ALA A 51 36.54 28.93 3.79
CA ALA A 51 36.46 29.84 4.93
C ALA A 51 35.15 29.66 5.73
N LEU A 52 34.04 29.47 5.01
CA LEU A 52 32.72 29.21 5.60
C LEU A 52 32.68 27.89 6.39
N SER A 53 33.38 26.86 5.93
CA SER A 53 33.46 25.57 6.64
C SER A 53 34.25 25.63 7.95
N LEU A 54 35.18 26.59 8.08
CA LEU A 54 36.03 26.73 9.24
C LEU A 54 35.33 27.43 10.41
N VAL A 55 34.29 28.23 10.18
CA VAL A 55 33.58 28.95 11.26
C VAL A 55 32.12 28.49 11.30
N PRO A 56 31.67 27.79 12.35
CA PRO A 56 30.31 27.28 12.44
C PRO A 56 29.25 28.40 12.34
N GLU A 57 28.09 28.10 11.72
CA GLU A 57 26.96 29.02 11.60
C GLU A 57 26.57 29.65 12.95
N LYS A 58 26.60 28.86 14.03
CA LYS A 58 26.30 29.32 15.39
C LYS A 58 27.21 30.47 15.84
N ILE A 59 28.49 30.44 15.47
CA ILE A 59 29.46 31.51 15.78
C ILE A 59 29.21 32.72 14.87
N CYS A 60 28.97 32.48 13.58
CA CYS A 60 28.63 33.52 12.61
C CYS A 60 27.39 34.32 13.06
N ARG A 61 26.32 33.63 13.48
CA ARG A 61 25.08 34.25 13.98
C ARG A 61 25.24 34.92 15.35
N LYS A 62 26.01 34.31 16.27
CA LYS A 62 26.25 34.86 17.61
C LYS A 62 26.92 36.23 17.53
N HIS A 63 27.93 36.37 16.67
CA HIS A 63 28.77 37.57 16.60
C HIS A 63 28.43 38.48 15.41
N GLY A 64 27.50 38.09 14.54
CA GLY A 64 27.16 38.88 13.36
C GLY A 64 28.35 39.05 12.42
N LEU A 65 29.00 37.95 12.05
CA LEU A 65 30.19 37.92 11.19
C LEU A 65 30.10 36.84 10.12
N ILE A 66 30.88 37.00 9.05
CA ILE A 66 31.01 36.01 7.97
C ILE A 66 32.50 35.84 7.60
N PRO A 67 33.06 34.62 7.63
CA PRO A 67 34.42 34.38 7.14
C PRO A 67 34.43 34.50 5.61
N VAL A 68 35.26 35.40 5.07
CA VAL A 68 35.27 35.72 3.64
C VAL A 68 36.32 34.91 2.88
N LYS A 69 37.54 34.81 3.43
CA LYS A 69 38.66 34.16 2.75
C LYS A 69 39.73 33.70 3.74
N VAL A 70 40.28 32.52 3.51
CA VAL A 70 41.42 32.00 4.26
C VAL A 70 42.72 32.34 3.53
N LEU A 71 43.71 32.79 4.29
CA LEU A 71 45.11 32.90 3.90
C LEU A 71 45.91 31.90 4.77
N ASP A 72 47.22 31.76 4.53
CA ASP A 72 48.04 30.75 5.19
C ASP A 72 47.96 30.82 6.73
N ALA A 73 48.28 31.98 7.32
CA ALA A 73 48.26 32.22 8.76
C ALA A 73 47.11 33.12 9.24
N GLU A 74 46.26 33.59 8.32
CA GLU A 74 45.28 34.64 8.57
C GLU A 74 43.91 34.28 7.97
N ILE A 75 42.83 34.82 8.54
CA ILE A 75 41.47 34.67 8.02
C ILE A 75 40.80 36.05 7.91
N LYS A 76 40.29 36.38 6.73
CA LYS A 76 39.51 37.61 6.51
C LYS A 76 38.08 37.37 6.98
N VAL A 77 37.58 38.25 7.84
CA VAL A 77 36.24 38.15 8.42
C VAL A 77 35.49 39.45 8.21
N ALA A 78 34.34 39.38 7.54
CA ALA A 78 33.42 40.49 7.39
C ALA A 78 32.63 40.69 8.69
N MET A 79 32.68 41.88 9.25
CA MET A 79 32.11 42.22 10.55
C MET A 79 31.40 43.57 10.50
N ALA A 80 30.24 43.65 11.17
CA ALA A 80 29.53 44.90 11.38
C ALA A 80 30.26 45.82 12.38
N ASP A 81 30.96 45.22 13.36
CA ASP A 81 31.83 45.90 14.31
C ASP A 81 33.24 45.29 14.30
N PRO A 82 34.18 45.86 13.53
CA PRO A 82 35.58 45.44 13.51
C PRO A 82 36.33 45.64 14.83
N ALA A 83 35.75 46.33 15.82
CA ALA A 83 36.37 46.53 17.13
C ALA A 83 35.97 45.45 18.16
N ASP A 84 35.09 44.52 17.79
CA ASP A 84 34.71 43.40 18.66
C ASP A 84 35.85 42.38 18.78
N LEU A 85 36.71 42.59 19.79
CA LEU A 85 37.83 41.71 20.10
C LEU A 85 37.40 40.33 20.60
N THR A 86 36.19 40.20 21.15
CA THR A 86 35.66 38.91 21.63
C THR A 86 35.29 38.02 20.44
N ALA A 87 34.61 38.60 19.46
CA ALA A 87 34.29 37.93 18.21
C ALA A 87 35.54 37.51 17.43
N GLN A 88 36.57 38.36 17.40
CA GLN A 88 37.86 38.02 16.80
C GLN A 88 38.53 36.85 17.54
N ALA A 89 38.68 36.94 18.86
CA ALA A 89 39.32 35.89 19.66
C ALA A 89 38.61 34.54 19.54
N ASP A 90 37.28 34.50 19.52
CA ASP A 90 36.49 33.27 19.33
C ASP A 90 36.78 32.62 17.96
N VAL A 91 36.93 33.43 16.89
CA VAL A 91 37.26 32.93 15.54
C VAL A 91 38.73 32.51 15.45
N GLU A 92 39.66 33.25 16.07
CA GLU A 92 41.08 32.91 16.11
C GLU A 92 41.31 31.58 16.84
N ALA A 93 40.67 31.40 18.01
CA ALA A 93 40.75 30.17 18.80
C ALA A 93 40.22 28.94 18.03
N LEU A 94 39.17 29.14 17.23
CA LEU A 94 38.53 28.05 16.49
C LEU A 94 39.29 27.70 15.20
N THR A 95 39.84 28.69 14.51
CA THR A 95 40.48 28.51 13.20
C THR A 95 42.00 28.37 13.26
N GLY A 96 42.62 28.67 14.41
CA GLY A 96 44.07 28.69 14.61
C GLY A 96 44.79 29.76 13.77
N ARG A 97 44.06 30.76 13.27
CA ARG A 97 44.53 31.80 12.34
C ARG A 97 44.20 33.17 12.89
N ARG A 98 45.06 34.15 12.63
CA ARG A 98 44.83 35.54 13.01
C ARG A 98 43.68 36.14 12.21
N VAL A 99 42.77 36.86 12.86
CA VAL A 99 41.64 37.50 12.18
C VAL A 99 42.06 38.83 11.57
N LEU A 100 41.74 39.01 10.29
CA LEU A 100 41.78 40.28 9.58
C LEU A 100 40.34 40.81 9.43
N PRO A 101 39.89 41.71 10.33
CA PRO A 101 38.53 42.21 10.28
C PRO A 101 38.34 43.14 9.07
N GLN A 102 37.22 42.99 8.38
CA GLN A 102 36.77 43.87 7.30
C GLN A 102 35.43 44.49 7.69
N PHE A 103 35.33 45.81 7.57
CA PHE A 103 34.11 46.53 7.88
C PHE A 103 33.08 46.33 6.77
N CYS A 104 31.90 45.82 7.13
CA CYS A 104 30.74 45.69 6.26
C CYS A 104 29.53 46.35 6.92
N LEU A 105 28.53 46.75 6.14
CA LEU A 105 27.30 47.25 6.72
C LEU A 105 26.53 46.11 7.38
N PRO A 106 25.87 46.31 8.54
CA PRO A 106 25.17 45.22 9.23
C PRO A 106 24.08 44.58 8.35
N ARG A 107 23.42 45.35 7.47
CA ARG A 107 22.44 44.83 6.48
C ARG A 107 23.08 43.84 5.49
N GLU A 108 24.31 44.10 5.06
CA GLU A 108 25.01 43.23 4.11
C GLU A 108 25.41 41.91 4.77
N VAL A 109 25.86 41.98 6.03
CA VAL A 109 26.18 40.79 6.82
C VAL A 109 24.93 39.97 7.08
N GLU A 110 23.82 40.58 7.51
CA GLU A 110 22.55 39.87 7.73
C GLU A 110 21.99 39.25 6.44
N ALA A 111 21.98 39.99 5.31
CA ALA A 111 21.49 39.48 4.03
C ALA A 111 22.36 38.32 3.48
N CYS A 112 23.68 38.46 3.56
CA CYS A 112 24.61 37.43 3.11
C CYS A 112 24.53 36.18 4.01
N MET A 113 24.29 36.35 5.31
CA MET A 113 24.11 35.25 6.27
C MET A 113 22.86 34.42 5.94
N GLU A 114 21.73 35.07 5.65
CA GLU A 114 20.51 34.36 5.27
C GLU A 114 20.66 33.59 3.94
N GLN A 115 21.39 34.15 2.98
CA GLN A 115 21.62 33.48 1.69
C GLN A 115 22.59 32.29 1.82
N LEU A 116 23.69 32.44 2.55
CA LEU A 116 24.74 31.42 2.69
C LEU A 116 24.34 30.25 3.59
N PHE A 117 23.55 30.49 4.62
CA PHE A 117 23.11 29.46 5.58
C PHE A 117 21.67 28.98 5.33
N SER A 118 21.05 29.37 4.21
CA SER A 118 19.79 28.79 3.77
C SER A 118 19.98 27.28 3.49
N SER A 119 19.18 26.46 4.17
CA SER A 119 19.34 24.99 4.18
C SER A 119 19.19 24.35 2.79
N ASP A 120 18.56 25.05 1.85
CA ASP A 120 18.25 24.55 0.51
C ASP A 120 19.51 24.41 -0.35
N THR A 121 20.41 25.40 -0.34
CA THR A 121 21.53 25.50 -1.30
C THR A 121 22.55 24.36 -1.14
N VAL A 122 22.83 23.94 0.09
CA VAL A 122 23.76 22.83 0.38
C VAL A 122 23.17 21.48 -0.05
N ILE A 123 21.85 21.32 0.06
CA ILE A 123 21.16 20.08 -0.30
C ILE A 123 21.07 19.98 -1.83
N PHE A 124 20.82 21.07 -2.55
CA PHE A 124 20.87 21.10 -4.00
C PHE A 124 22.28 20.79 -4.56
N ASP A 125 23.35 21.22 -3.88
CA ASP A 125 24.75 20.90 -4.25
C ASP A 125 25.15 19.44 -3.91
N LEU A 126 24.40 18.77 -3.03
CA LEU A 126 24.50 17.32 -2.78
C LEU A 126 23.68 16.50 -3.80
N LEU A 127 22.50 16.99 -4.18
CA LEU A 127 21.64 16.37 -5.20
C LEU A 127 22.24 16.46 -6.60
N SER A 128 23.01 17.51 -6.91
CA SER A 128 23.74 17.65 -8.17
C SER A 128 24.86 16.63 -8.36
N LYS A 129 25.31 15.98 -7.27
CA LYS A 129 26.32 14.89 -7.28
C LYS A 129 25.72 13.50 -7.52
N VAL A 130 24.40 13.37 -7.58
CA VAL A 130 23.77 12.12 -8.01
C VAL A 130 24.10 11.92 -9.48
N GLU A 131 24.87 10.87 -9.80
CA GLU A 131 25.18 10.49 -11.18
C GLU A 131 23.88 10.35 -11.96
N ALA A 132 23.69 11.17 -12.98
CA ALA A 132 22.52 11.07 -13.86
C ALA A 132 22.64 9.77 -14.66
N PRO A 133 21.78 8.75 -14.45
CA PRO A 133 21.70 7.65 -15.39
C PRO A 133 20.91 8.11 -16.62
N GLU A 134 21.16 7.45 -17.76
CA GLU A 134 20.49 7.50 -19.08
C GLU A 134 19.34 8.51 -19.27
N GLU A 135 19.40 9.28 -20.36
CA GLU A 135 18.38 10.26 -20.76
C GLU A 135 16.96 9.71 -20.67
N ILE A 136 16.25 10.05 -19.58
CA ILE A 136 14.81 9.82 -19.50
C ILE A 136 14.14 10.92 -20.30
N LEU A 137 13.47 10.53 -21.37
CA LEU A 137 12.69 11.44 -22.22
C LEU A 137 11.21 11.24 -21.92
N VAL A 138 10.53 12.33 -21.55
CA VAL A 138 9.06 12.35 -21.47
C VAL A 138 8.51 12.38 -22.89
N LEU A 139 7.72 11.39 -23.27
CA LEU A 139 7.17 11.30 -24.62
C LEU A 139 5.89 12.14 -24.71
N GLY A 140 5.89 13.16 -25.57
CA GLY A 140 4.72 14.00 -25.84
C GLY A 140 4.79 15.44 -25.31
N GLU A 141 5.88 15.84 -24.65
CA GLU A 141 6.13 17.25 -24.35
C GLU A 141 6.37 18.02 -25.66
N LYS A 142 5.54 19.04 -25.94
CA LYS A 142 5.96 20.13 -26.83
C LYS A 142 7.05 20.88 -26.07
N ASN A 143 8.21 21.10 -26.69
CA ASN A 143 9.27 21.95 -26.14
C ASN A 143 8.72 23.37 -25.89
N SER A 144 8.15 23.62 -24.71
CA SER A 144 7.95 24.96 -24.19
C SER A 144 9.27 25.38 -23.55
N GLY A 145 10.15 25.92 -24.39
CA GLY A 145 11.22 26.77 -23.93
C GLY A 145 10.66 28.02 -23.24
N ASP A 146 11.49 28.55 -22.34
CA ASP A 146 11.37 29.83 -21.62
C ASP A 146 10.46 29.86 -20.37
N SER A 147 11.09 29.60 -19.22
CA SER A 147 10.77 30.27 -17.95
C SER A 147 12.05 30.40 -17.11
N GLN A 148 12.24 31.56 -16.47
CA GLN A 148 13.47 32.03 -15.80
C GLN A 148 13.91 31.26 -14.52
N ASP A 149 13.45 30.01 -14.31
CA ASP A 149 13.68 29.19 -13.11
C ASP A 149 14.73 28.05 -13.30
N ALA A 150 15.65 28.22 -14.25
CA ALA A 150 16.55 27.16 -14.72
C ALA A 150 17.59 26.65 -13.67
N SER A 151 17.84 27.39 -12.59
CA SER A 151 18.86 27.00 -11.59
C SER A 151 18.37 25.93 -10.60
N VAL A 152 17.07 25.90 -10.29
CA VAL A 152 16.45 24.99 -9.31
C VAL A 152 15.79 23.78 -9.98
N THR A 153 15.31 23.93 -11.22
CA THR A 153 14.60 22.86 -11.97
C THR A 153 15.53 21.71 -12.37
N SER A 154 16.78 21.97 -12.77
CA SER A 154 17.68 20.95 -13.31
C SER A 154 18.05 19.82 -12.30
N PRO A 155 18.42 20.11 -11.03
CA PRO A 155 18.71 19.06 -10.05
C PRO A 155 17.49 18.24 -9.63
N VAL A 156 16.31 18.87 -9.51
CA VAL A 156 15.07 18.17 -9.13
C VAL A 156 14.59 17.26 -10.26
N ILE A 157 14.70 17.70 -11.51
CA ILE A 157 14.44 16.85 -12.67
C ILE A 157 15.34 15.62 -12.64
N LYS A 158 16.65 15.79 -12.41
CA LYS A 158 17.61 14.69 -12.29
C LYS A 158 17.27 13.74 -11.14
N LEU A 159 16.89 14.29 -9.98
CA LEU A 159 16.49 13.49 -8.82
C LEU A 159 15.26 12.62 -9.12
N VAL A 160 14.19 13.23 -9.66
CA VAL A 160 12.95 12.51 -10.01
C VAL A 160 13.24 11.44 -11.07
N ASN A 161 14.02 11.78 -12.10
CA ASN A 161 14.44 10.84 -13.13
C ASN A 161 15.25 9.67 -12.52
N SER A 162 16.19 9.96 -11.62
CA SER A 162 16.98 8.93 -10.92
C SER A 162 16.10 8.00 -10.09
N ILE A 163 15.10 8.54 -9.37
CA ILE A 163 14.13 7.73 -8.61
C ILE A 163 13.40 6.75 -9.54
N ILE A 164 12.88 7.25 -10.65
CA ILE A 164 12.11 6.45 -11.61
C ILE A 164 12.99 5.39 -12.27
N SER A 165 14.18 5.78 -12.74
CA SER A 165 15.14 4.84 -13.36
C SER A 165 15.60 3.75 -12.40
N GLN A 166 15.90 4.11 -11.15
CA GLN A 166 16.32 3.14 -10.14
C GLN A 166 15.18 2.16 -9.81
N ALA A 167 13.96 2.66 -9.67
CA ALA A 167 12.79 1.82 -9.44
C ALA A 167 12.53 0.85 -10.61
N TYR A 168 12.63 1.35 -11.86
CA TYR A 168 12.48 0.53 -13.07
C TYR A 168 13.55 -0.57 -13.16
N ARG A 169 14.83 -0.22 -12.98
CA ARG A 169 15.95 -1.19 -13.00
C ARG A 169 15.82 -2.27 -11.92
N LYS A 170 15.25 -1.92 -10.77
CA LYS A 170 14.96 -2.87 -9.68
C LYS A 170 13.67 -3.69 -9.88
N GLY A 171 12.98 -3.54 -11.01
CA GLY A 171 11.75 -4.29 -11.30
C GLY A 171 10.58 -3.92 -10.38
N SER A 172 10.53 -2.67 -9.92
CA SER A 172 9.48 -2.21 -9.01
C SER A 172 8.13 -2.05 -9.70
N SER A 173 7.04 -2.38 -9.01
CA SER A 173 5.67 -2.12 -9.49
C SER A 173 5.17 -0.72 -9.15
N ASP A 174 5.57 -0.18 -8.00
CA ASP A 174 5.06 1.11 -7.49
C ASP A 174 6.18 1.88 -6.78
N ILE A 175 6.27 3.18 -7.06
CA ILE A 175 7.11 4.14 -6.34
C ILE A 175 6.21 4.93 -5.41
N HIS A 176 6.58 5.03 -4.14
CA HIS A 176 5.87 5.75 -3.10
C HIS A 176 6.74 6.89 -2.59
N ILE A 177 6.23 8.11 -2.63
CA ILE A 177 6.84 9.29 -1.99
C ILE A 177 5.90 9.72 -0.88
N GLU A 178 6.36 9.58 0.35
CA GLU A 178 5.55 9.80 1.55
C GLU A 178 6.24 10.77 2.48
N HIS A 179 5.42 11.60 3.14
CA HIS A 179 5.89 12.68 4.00
C HIS A 179 5.54 12.38 5.46
N GLU A 180 6.53 12.55 6.32
CA GLU A 180 6.37 12.56 7.77
C GLU A 180 6.64 13.98 8.30
N GLU A 181 6.50 14.18 9.60
CA GLU A 181 6.70 15.48 10.26
C GLU A 181 8.07 16.10 9.96
N LYS A 182 9.14 15.29 10.04
CA LYS A 182 10.54 15.76 9.94
C LYS A 182 11.26 15.34 8.66
N SER A 183 10.75 14.34 7.93
CA SER A 183 11.44 13.79 6.77
C SER A 183 10.48 13.27 5.70
N SER A 184 11.01 12.92 4.54
CA SER A 184 10.24 12.25 3.50
C SER A 184 10.95 10.97 3.06
N HIS A 185 10.16 9.97 2.69
CA HIS A 185 10.64 8.65 2.32
C HIS A 185 10.25 8.33 0.89
N VAL A 186 11.22 7.85 0.12
CA VAL A 186 10.97 7.19 -1.17
C VAL A 186 11.06 5.70 -0.93
N ARG A 187 9.92 5.02 -1.10
CA ARG A 187 9.82 3.55 -1.02
C ARG A 187 9.45 3.01 -2.38
N ILE A 188 9.99 1.86 -2.75
CA ILE A 188 9.61 1.15 -3.97
C ILE A 188 9.02 -0.21 -3.59
N ARG A 189 8.02 -0.66 -4.34
CA ARG A 189 7.47 -2.00 -4.17
C ARG A 189 8.15 -2.95 -5.13
N VAL A 190 8.93 -3.91 -4.63
CA VAL A 190 9.60 -4.94 -5.44
C VAL A 190 9.10 -6.29 -4.98
N ASP A 191 8.59 -7.09 -5.91
CA ASP A 191 7.99 -8.40 -5.64
C ASP A 191 6.94 -8.40 -4.52
N GLY A 192 6.13 -7.33 -4.45
CA GLY A 192 5.06 -7.16 -3.46
C GLY A 192 5.49 -6.51 -2.14
N GLU A 193 6.78 -6.47 -1.82
CA GLU A 193 7.31 -5.88 -0.58
C GLU A 193 7.72 -4.41 -0.77
N LEU A 194 7.38 -3.56 0.20
CA LEU A 194 7.83 -2.16 0.23
C LEU A 194 9.24 -2.06 0.81
N LYS A 195 10.16 -1.47 0.06
CA LYS A 195 11.54 -1.23 0.47
C LYS A 195 11.85 0.25 0.44
N ASN A 196 12.42 0.78 1.53
CA ASN A 196 12.88 2.16 1.59
C ASN A 196 14.20 2.27 0.80
N VAL A 197 14.23 3.14 -0.21
CA VAL A 197 15.41 3.33 -1.07
C VAL A 197 16.12 4.63 -0.82
N MET A 198 15.41 5.65 -0.33
CA MET A 198 15.98 6.98 -0.13
C MET A 198 15.17 7.78 0.88
N ARG A 199 15.87 8.63 1.64
CA ARG A 199 15.26 9.67 2.46
C ARG A 199 15.52 11.04 1.83
N LEU A 200 14.49 11.87 1.78
CA LEU A 200 14.55 13.22 1.24
C LEU A 200 14.22 14.24 2.34
N PRO A 201 14.90 15.40 2.36
CA PRO A 201 14.49 16.53 3.18
C PRO A 201 13.07 16.97 2.82
N ARG A 202 12.23 17.21 3.83
CA ARG A 202 10.79 17.43 3.64
C ARG A 202 10.48 18.63 2.73
N HIS A 203 11.20 19.74 2.89
CA HIS A 203 10.98 20.96 2.11
C HIS A 203 11.20 20.73 0.59
N ILE A 204 12.17 19.91 0.20
CA ILE A 204 12.40 19.54 -1.21
C ILE A 204 11.33 18.58 -1.71
N ALA A 205 10.99 17.58 -0.89
CA ALA A 205 10.06 16.53 -1.28
C ALA A 205 8.65 17.10 -1.51
N VAL A 206 8.11 17.86 -0.54
CA VAL A 206 6.73 18.40 -0.59
C VAL A 206 6.57 19.48 -1.64
N GLY A 207 7.60 20.30 -1.88
CA GLY A 207 7.57 21.37 -2.86
C GLY A 207 8.00 20.91 -4.25
N ALA A 208 9.31 20.86 -4.47
CA ALA A 208 9.90 20.72 -5.80
C ALA A 208 9.64 19.34 -6.44
N VAL A 209 9.75 18.26 -5.66
CA VAL A 209 9.58 16.89 -6.19
C VAL A 209 8.12 16.62 -6.56
N VAL A 210 7.16 16.91 -5.67
CA VAL A 210 5.73 16.76 -5.99
C VAL A 210 5.36 17.62 -7.19
N SER A 211 5.79 18.88 -7.23
CA SER A 211 5.50 19.79 -8.36
C SER A 211 6.04 19.26 -9.68
N ARG A 212 7.28 18.76 -9.72
CA ARG A 212 7.85 18.15 -10.94
C ARG A 212 7.04 16.93 -11.38
N ILE A 213 6.60 16.09 -10.45
CA ILE A 213 5.81 14.90 -10.77
C ILE A 213 4.41 15.28 -11.31
N LYS A 214 3.80 16.33 -10.76
CA LYS A 214 2.53 16.88 -11.25
C LYS A 214 2.68 17.41 -12.68
N ILE A 215 3.72 18.21 -12.95
CA ILE A 215 4.01 18.76 -14.28
C ILE A 215 4.18 17.64 -15.32
N MET A 216 5.00 16.62 -15.03
CA MET A 216 5.22 15.52 -16.00
C MET A 216 3.97 14.65 -16.26
N SER A 217 2.96 14.76 -15.41
CA SER A 217 1.73 13.95 -15.46
C SER A 217 0.49 14.76 -15.83
N ASP A 218 0.67 16.01 -16.27
CA ASP A 218 -0.40 16.95 -16.63
C ASP A 218 -1.41 17.18 -15.50
N LEU A 219 -0.91 17.29 -14.27
CA LEU A 219 -1.70 17.54 -13.06
C LEU A 219 -1.64 19.01 -12.64
N ASP A 220 -2.68 19.47 -11.92
CA ASP A 220 -2.75 20.83 -11.40
C ASP A 220 -1.76 21.02 -10.24
N VAL A 221 -0.68 21.74 -10.53
CA VAL A 221 0.39 22.09 -9.58
C VAL A 221 -0.11 23.01 -8.47
N SER A 222 -1.10 23.85 -8.75
CA SER A 222 -1.60 24.85 -7.78
C SER A 222 -2.47 24.24 -6.69
N ASN A 223 -3.10 23.10 -6.98
CA ASN A 223 -4.05 22.47 -6.08
C ASN A 223 -3.44 21.30 -5.32
N HIS A 224 -3.24 21.48 -4.01
CA HIS A 224 -2.67 20.45 -3.13
C HIS A 224 -3.71 19.78 -2.21
N PHE A 225 -5.00 20.11 -2.38
CA PHE A 225 -6.05 19.80 -1.41
C PHE A 225 -7.04 18.73 -1.88
N ILE A 226 -6.95 18.30 -3.14
CA ILE A 226 -7.77 17.23 -3.70
C ILE A 226 -6.89 16.10 -4.23
N PRO A 227 -7.34 14.84 -4.19
CA PRO A 227 -6.67 13.76 -4.91
C PRO A 227 -6.65 14.04 -6.41
N GLN A 228 -5.54 13.71 -7.07
CA GLN A 228 -5.39 13.85 -8.52
C GLN A 228 -4.80 12.58 -9.12
N ASP A 229 -5.24 12.22 -10.33
CA ASP A 229 -4.76 11.06 -11.09
C ASP A 229 -4.29 11.52 -12.47
N GLY A 230 -3.09 11.10 -12.86
CA GLY A 230 -2.45 11.44 -14.13
C GLY A 230 -1.82 10.22 -14.78
N ARG A 231 -1.51 10.34 -16.07
CA ARG A 231 -0.75 9.33 -16.80
C ARG A 231 0.32 10.01 -17.62
N THR A 232 1.49 9.40 -17.67
CA THR A 232 2.59 9.88 -18.51
C THR A 232 3.33 8.71 -19.13
N LYS A 233 4.04 8.96 -20.22
CA LYS A 233 4.86 7.98 -20.91
C LYS A 233 6.30 8.45 -20.91
N LEU A 234 7.19 7.58 -20.49
CA LEU A 234 8.61 7.85 -20.41
C LEU A 234 9.38 6.86 -21.29
N ARG A 235 10.49 7.30 -21.84
CA ARG A 235 11.50 6.43 -22.43
C ARG A 235 12.68 6.32 -21.48
N ILE A 236 12.98 5.10 -21.03
CA ILE A 236 14.14 4.79 -20.17
C ILE A 236 15.08 3.89 -20.98
N GLY A 237 16.16 4.46 -21.49
CA GLY A 237 17.02 3.78 -22.47
C GLY A 237 16.24 3.46 -23.75
N SER A 238 16.13 2.18 -24.10
CA SER A 238 15.31 1.73 -25.24
C SER A 238 13.87 1.33 -24.88
N ALA A 239 13.53 1.27 -23.59
CA ALA A 239 12.22 0.83 -23.13
C ALA A 239 11.22 2.00 -23.06
N GLU A 240 10.01 1.80 -23.60
CA GLU A 240 8.87 2.69 -23.36
C GLU A 240 8.12 2.20 -22.11
N VAL A 241 7.97 3.09 -21.12
CA VAL A 241 7.38 2.80 -19.83
C VAL A 241 6.21 3.75 -19.60
N GLY A 242 5.03 3.19 -19.33
CA GLY A 242 3.89 3.98 -18.88
C GLY A 242 3.99 4.22 -17.38
N LEU A 243 3.62 5.41 -16.92
CA LEU A 243 3.42 5.68 -15.51
C LEU A 243 1.98 6.13 -15.26
N ARG A 244 1.36 5.57 -14.24
CA ARG A 244 0.15 6.13 -13.63
C ARG A 244 0.52 6.80 -12.33
N VAL A 245 0.20 8.08 -12.22
CA VAL A 245 0.55 8.92 -11.08
C VAL A 245 -0.72 9.25 -10.31
N SER A 246 -0.68 9.11 -8.99
CA SER A 246 -1.74 9.54 -8.10
C SER A 246 -1.15 10.40 -6.98
N THR A 247 -1.74 11.56 -6.74
CA THR A 247 -1.43 12.42 -5.60
C THR A 247 -2.59 12.39 -4.61
N LEU A 248 -2.29 12.29 -3.32
CA LEU A 248 -3.25 12.21 -2.24
C LEU A 248 -2.85 13.19 -1.13
N PRO A 249 -3.69 14.18 -0.78
CA PRO A 249 -3.43 15.06 0.35
C PRO A 249 -3.33 14.28 1.67
N THR A 250 -2.29 14.53 2.46
CA THR A 250 -2.10 13.95 3.80
C THR A 250 -1.71 15.03 4.80
N SER A 251 -1.64 14.69 6.09
CA SER A 251 -1.32 15.62 7.18
C SER A 251 0.01 16.37 7.01
N PHE A 252 0.98 15.77 6.32
CA PHE A 252 2.33 16.33 6.19
C PHE A 252 2.70 16.78 4.78
N GLY A 253 1.76 16.72 3.83
CA GLY A 253 1.96 17.06 2.42
C GLY A 253 1.19 16.11 1.49
N GLU A 254 1.38 16.24 0.18
CA GLU A 254 0.75 15.33 -0.78
C GLU A 254 1.57 14.07 -0.96
N LYS A 255 1.02 12.93 -0.54
CA LYS A 255 1.59 11.63 -0.86
C LYS A 255 1.50 11.40 -2.37
N VAL A 256 2.58 10.92 -2.98
CA VAL A 256 2.62 10.57 -4.40
C VAL A 256 2.85 9.07 -4.56
N VAL A 257 2.06 8.44 -5.42
CA VAL A 257 2.27 7.06 -5.84
C VAL A 257 2.37 7.02 -7.35
N MET A 258 3.45 6.46 -7.88
CA MET A 258 3.65 6.23 -9.31
C MET A 258 3.68 4.73 -9.56
N ARG A 259 2.69 4.20 -10.27
CA ARG A 259 2.68 2.81 -10.74
C ARG A 259 3.41 2.71 -12.06
N ILE A 260 4.39 1.82 -12.12
CA ILE A 260 5.17 1.53 -13.31
C ILE A 260 4.44 0.49 -14.14
N LEU A 261 4.10 0.84 -15.37
CA LEU A 261 3.47 -0.02 -16.37
C LEU A 261 4.54 -0.42 -17.39
N ASP A 262 5.18 -1.57 -17.17
CA ASP A 262 6.15 -2.15 -18.10
C ASP A 262 5.41 -2.94 -19.18
N GLN A 263 5.47 -2.48 -20.44
CA GLN A 263 4.82 -3.14 -21.57
C GLN A 263 5.27 -4.60 -21.76
N ARG A 264 6.48 -4.96 -21.31
CA ARG A 264 6.98 -6.34 -21.39
C ARG A 264 6.15 -7.33 -20.57
N ALA A 265 5.45 -6.85 -19.53
CA ALA A 265 4.57 -7.71 -18.73
C ALA A 265 3.36 -8.25 -19.52
N ALA A 266 2.98 -7.61 -20.64
CA ALA A 266 1.93 -8.09 -21.53
C ALA A 266 2.36 -9.24 -22.44
N GLU A 267 3.67 -9.46 -22.59
CA GLU A 267 4.26 -10.45 -23.50
C GLU A 267 4.70 -11.74 -22.80
N VAL A 268 4.35 -11.93 -21.52
CA VAL A 268 4.68 -13.16 -20.80
C VAL A 268 4.02 -14.33 -21.54
N PRO A 269 4.79 -15.29 -22.08
CA PRO A 269 4.21 -16.46 -22.72
C PRO A 269 3.45 -17.30 -21.69
N PHE A 270 2.36 -17.94 -22.12
CA PHE A 270 1.53 -18.79 -21.27
C PHE A 270 2.34 -19.87 -20.54
N GLU A 271 3.34 -20.44 -21.22
CA GLU A 271 4.23 -21.48 -20.68
C GLU A 271 5.16 -20.96 -19.58
N LYS A 272 5.35 -19.64 -19.48
CA LYS A 272 6.20 -18.98 -18.48
C LYS A 272 5.42 -18.44 -17.27
N LEU A 273 4.11 -18.69 -17.17
CA LEU A 273 3.27 -18.27 -16.03
C LEU A 273 3.59 -19.02 -14.72
N GLY A 274 4.38 -20.09 -14.79
CA GLY A 274 4.75 -20.90 -13.63
C GLY A 274 3.68 -21.93 -13.23
N PHE A 275 2.72 -22.22 -14.12
CA PHE A 275 1.68 -23.20 -13.85
C PHE A 275 2.20 -24.63 -13.89
N ALA A 276 1.66 -25.47 -13.03
CA ALA A 276 1.92 -26.90 -13.07
C ALA A 276 1.42 -27.53 -14.39
N PRO A 277 2.07 -28.59 -14.90
CA PRO A 277 1.66 -29.26 -16.14
C PRO A 277 0.18 -29.67 -16.17
N GLU A 278 -0.38 -30.10 -15.04
CA GLU A 278 -1.80 -30.47 -14.96
C GLU A 278 -2.73 -29.26 -15.10
N VAL A 279 -2.32 -28.08 -14.59
CA VAL A 279 -3.07 -26.83 -14.75
C VAL A 279 -3.03 -26.38 -16.21
N VAL A 280 -1.84 -26.41 -16.82
CA VAL A 280 -1.64 -26.09 -18.24
C VAL A 280 -2.50 -27.00 -19.11
N SER A 281 -2.47 -28.31 -18.90
CA SER A 281 -3.27 -29.26 -19.67
C SER A 281 -4.78 -29.07 -19.47
N GLY A 282 -5.23 -28.77 -18.25
CA GLY A 282 -6.63 -28.49 -17.96
C GLY A 282 -7.13 -27.23 -18.67
N LEU A 283 -6.36 -26.14 -18.58
CA LEU A 283 -6.68 -24.90 -19.27
C LEU A 283 -6.60 -25.03 -20.79
N ASP A 284 -5.58 -25.69 -21.34
CA ASP A 284 -5.45 -25.92 -22.78
C ASP A 284 -6.67 -26.66 -23.34
N LYS A 285 -7.19 -27.67 -22.63
CA LYS A 285 -8.46 -28.33 -23.00
C LYS A 285 -9.63 -27.34 -23.01
N CYS A 286 -9.76 -26.50 -21.99
CA CYS A 286 -10.83 -25.49 -21.96
C CYS A 286 -10.72 -24.47 -23.09
N LEU A 287 -9.50 -24.05 -23.45
CA LEU A 287 -9.23 -23.07 -24.50
C LEU A 287 -9.49 -23.59 -25.92
N THR A 288 -9.56 -24.91 -26.11
CA THR A 288 -10.01 -25.51 -27.39
C THR A 288 -11.53 -25.52 -27.56
N SER A 289 -12.29 -25.19 -26.51
CA SER A 289 -13.75 -25.12 -26.58
C SER A 289 -14.20 -23.93 -27.43
N THR A 290 -15.21 -24.13 -28.28
CA THR A 290 -15.82 -23.05 -29.07
C THR A 290 -16.68 -22.11 -28.22
N GLN A 291 -17.16 -22.58 -27.07
CA GLN A 291 -18.01 -21.79 -26.19
C GLN A 291 -17.82 -22.14 -24.72
N GLY A 292 -18.17 -21.20 -23.85
CA GLY A 292 -18.15 -21.35 -22.40
C GLY A 292 -17.34 -20.25 -21.71
N ILE A 293 -17.38 -20.20 -20.38
CA ILE A 293 -16.69 -19.17 -19.60
C ILE A 293 -15.54 -19.78 -18.78
N ILE A 294 -14.38 -19.12 -18.81
CA ILE A 294 -13.22 -19.40 -17.96
C ILE A 294 -13.03 -18.20 -17.03
N LEU A 295 -13.02 -18.46 -15.72
CA LEU A 295 -12.92 -17.42 -14.69
C LEU A 295 -11.55 -17.46 -14.00
N VAL A 296 -10.82 -16.35 -14.06
CA VAL A 296 -9.58 -16.16 -13.31
C VAL A 296 -9.85 -15.32 -12.07
N THR A 297 -9.63 -15.88 -10.89
CA THR A 297 -10.00 -15.26 -9.62
C THR A 297 -8.80 -15.08 -8.71
N GLY A 298 -8.94 -14.17 -7.75
CA GLY A 298 -7.92 -13.84 -6.77
C GLY A 298 -7.93 -12.36 -6.37
N PRO A 299 -7.18 -12.01 -5.32
CA PRO A 299 -7.08 -10.64 -4.84
C PRO A 299 -6.39 -9.71 -5.85
N THR A 300 -6.35 -8.42 -5.54
CA THR A 300 -5.57 -7.45 -6.32
C THR A 300 -4.10 -7.84 -6.35
N GLY A 301 -3.46 -7.73 -7.52
CA GLY A 301 -2.05 -8.07 -7.68
C GLY A 301 -1.74 -9.57 -7.76
N SER A 302 -2.73 -10.45 -7.84
CA SER A 302 -2.52 -11.90 -8.00
C SER A 302 -2.15 -12.34 -9.43
N GLY A 303 -1.99 -11.42 -10.37
CA GLY A 303 -1.59 -11.72 -11.76
C GLY A 303 -2.73 -12.11 -12.70
N LYS A 304 -4.00 -11.86 -12.35
CA LYS A 304 -5.17 -12.21 -13.20
C LYS A 304 -5.08 -11.65 -14.62
N THR A 305 -4.83 -10.34 -14.75
CA THR A 305 -4.72 -9.67 -16.06
C THR A 305 -3.56 -10.23 -16.87
N THR A 306 -2.42 -10.51 -16.23
CA THR A 306 -1.27 -11.14 -16.89
C THR A 306 -1.63 -12.53 -17.42
N THR A 307 -2.31 -13.35 -16.64
CA THR A 307 -2.80 -14.66 -17.07
C THR A 307 -3.77 -14.53 -18.25
N LEU A 308 -4.76 -13.62 -18.15
CA LEU A 308 -5.72 -13.39 -19.24
C LEU A 308 -5.04 -12.93 -20.53
N TYR A 309 -4.11 -11.98 -20.45
CA TYR A 309 -3.38 -11.49 -21.63
C TYR A 309 -2.50 -12.59 -22.24
N SER A 310 -1.88 -13.43 -21.41
CA SER A 310 -1.08 -14.57 -21.88
C SER A 310 -1.95 -15.60 -22.60
N VAL A 311 -3.15 -15.87 -22.06
CA VAL A 311 -4.15 -16.74 -22.70
C VAL A 311 -4.61 -16.13 -24.03
N LEU A 312 -4.97 -14.85 -24.06
CA LEU A 312 -5.39 -14.16 -25.28
C LEU A 312 -4.30 -14.20 -26.36
N ASN A 313 -3.04 -13.97 -26.00
CA ASN A 313 -1.92 -14.09 -26.93
C ASN A 313 -1.69 -15.52 -27.43
N LYS A 314 -2.06 -16.55 -26.65
CA LYS A 314 -1.98 -17.95 -27.06
C LYS A 314 -3.07 -18.35 -28.05
N VAL A 315 -4.29 -17.83 -27.87
CA VAL A 315 -5.47 -18.20 -28.69
C VAL A 315 -5.72 -17.26 -29.88
N LYS A 316 -5.11 -16.07 -29.89
CA LYS A 316 -5.26 -15.13 -31.02
C LYS A 316 -4.66 -15.71 -32.29
N SER A 317 -5.37 -15.51 -33.39
CA SER A 317 -4.95 -15.88 -34.73
C SER A 317 -5.60 -14.92 -35.72
N GLU A 318 -5.14 -14.91 -36.98
CA GLU A 318 -5.79 -14.11 -38.02
C GLU A 318 -7.24 -14.55 -38.33
N ARG A 319 -7.65 -15.73 -37.84
CA ARG A 319 -8.98 -16.29 -38.05
C ARG A 319 -9.93 -16.11 -36.87
N THR A 320 -9.43 -15.56 -35.75
CA THR A 320 -10.22 -15.41 -34.53
C THR A 320 -10.42 -13.94 -34.21
N ASN A 321 -11.68 -13.51 -34.16
CA ASN A 321 -12.05 -12.18 -33.74
C ASN A 321 -12.09 -12.11 -32.20
N VAL A 322 -11.13 -11.39 -31.63
CA VAL A 322 -10.97 -11.23 -30.19
C VAL A 322 -11.36 -9.80 -29.80
N VAL A 323 -12.33 -9.66 -28.89
CA VAL A 323 -12.79 -8.37 -28.38
C VAL A 323 -12.73 -8.33 -26.86
N THR A 324 -12.18 -7.26 -26.28
CA THR A 324 -12.08 -7.09 -24.82
C THR A 324 -12.82 -5.86 -24.33
N VAL A 325 -13.29 -5.92 -23.09
CA VAL A 325 -13.92 -4.80 -22.36
C VAL A 325 -13.18 -4.63 -21.03
N GLU A 326 -12.49 -3.51 -20.84
CA GLU A 326 -11.52 -3.35 -19.74
C GLU A 326 -11.65 -1.99 -19.03
N ASP A 327 -11.29 -1.93 -17.74
CA ASP A 327 -11.34 -0.71 -16.93
C ASP A 327 -10.09 -0.56 -16.02
N PRO A 328 -9.02 0.09 -16.50
CA PRO A 328 -8.73 0.53 -17.86
C PRO A 328 -8.06 -0.57 -18.70
N ILE A 329 -7.77 -0.27 -19.98
CA ILE A 329 -6.85 -1.09 -20.76
C ILE A 329 -5.43 -0.91 -20.18
N GLU A 330 -4.83 -1.99 -19.68
CA GLU A 330 -3.49 -1.98 -19.06
C GLU A 330 -2.40 -1.88 -20.12
N TYR A 331 -2.47 -2.71 -21.17
CA TYR A 331 -1.53 -2.70 -22.30
C TYR A 331 -2.27 -2.92 -23.61
N LYS A 332 -1.73 -2.33 -24.68
CA LYS A 332 -2.23 -2.56 -26.04
C LYS A 332 -1.73 -3.89 -26.57
N LEU A 333 -2.64 -4.79 -26.90
CA LEU A 333 -2.34 -6.10 -27.48
C LEU A 333 -2.52 -6.05 -29.01
N PRO A 334 -1.45 -6.20 -29.80
CA PRO A 334 -1.56 -6.23 -31.25
C PRO A 334 -2.47 -7.38 -31.72
N GLY A 335 -3.39 -7.05 -32.63
CA GLY A 335 -4.35 -8.00 -33.20
C GLY A 335 -5.59 -8.26 -32.34
N ILE A 336 -5.80 -7.50 -31.26
CA ILE A 336 -6.97 -7.64 -30.38
C ILE A 336 -7.71 -6.30 -30.31
N ASN A 337 -9.04 -6.35 -30.43
CA ASN A 337 -9.89 -5.17 -30.33
C ASN A 337 -10.22 -4.88 -28.86
N GLN A 338 -9.55 -3.90 -28.26
CA GLN A 338 -9.72 -3.58 -26.83
C GLN A 338 -10.59 -2.33 -26.64
N VAL A 339 -11.68 -2.46 -25.89
CA VAL A 339 -12.59 -1.36 -25.54
C VAL A 339 -12.41 -1.00 -24.08
N GLN A 340 -12.16 0.29 -23.81
CA GLN A 340 -12.08 0.80 -22.46
C GLN A 340 -13.45 1.26 -21.96
N VAL A 341 -13.81 0.88 -20.75
CA VAL A 341 -14.98 1.38 -20.04
C VAL A 341 -14.88 2.90 -19.84
N ASN A 342 -16.00 3.58 -20.04
CA ASN A 342 -16.12 5.01 -19.83
C ASN A 342 -17.53 5.35 -19.33
N GLU A 343 -17.74 5.29 -18.02
CA GLU A 343 -19.04 5.54 -17.40
C GLU A 343 -19.58 6.95 -17.71
N LYS A 344 -18.70 7.96 -17.82
CA LYS A 344 -19.10 9.34 -18.12
C LYS A 344 -19.76 9.49 -19.49
N GLN A 345 -19.40 8.61 -20.43
CA GLN A 345 -19.98 8.55 -21.78
C GLN A 345 -21.04 7.44 -21.93
N GLY A 346 -21.42 6.78 -20.83
CA GLY A 346 -22.39 5.67 -20.84
C GLY A 346 -21.83 4.33 -21.33
N LEU A 347 -20.51 4.19 -21.49
CA LEU A 347 -19.85 2.94 -21.89
C LEU A 347 -19.52 2.07 -20.68
N SER A 348 -20.53 1.56 -19.99
CA SER A 348 -20.36 0.60 -18.87
C SER A 348 -19.99 -0.81 -19.38
N PHE A 349 -19.52 -1.70 -18.49
CA PHE A 349 -19.23 -3.11 -18.84
C PHE A 349 -20.40 -3.79 -19.56
N ALA A 350 -21.60 -3.74 -18.98
CA ALA A 350 -22.79 -4.34 -19.57
C ALA A 350 -23.18 -3.71 -20.92
N ALA A 351 -23.10 -2.37 -21.05
CA ALA A 351 -23.46 -1.67 -22.28
C ALA A 351 -22.50 -2.01 -23.44
N VAL A 352 -21.20 -2.02 -23.16
CA VAL A 352 -20.17 -2.39 -24.13
C VAL A 352 -20.31 -3.87 -24.49
N LEU A 353 -20.43 -4.76 -23.50
CA LEU A 353 -20.54 -6.20 -23.73
C LEU A 353 -21.74 -6.56 -24.63
N ARG A 354 -22.91 -5.92 -24.43
CA ARG A 354 -24.06 -6.10 -25.35
C ARG A 354 -23.74 -5.70 -26.78
N SER A 355 -22.93 -4.66 -26.96
CA SER A 355 -22.54 -4.17 -28.28
C SER A 355 -21.51 -5.09 -28.92
N VAL A 356 -20.58 -5.64 -28.14
CA VAL A 356 -19.61 -6.65 -28.57
C VAL A 356 -20.30 -7.88 -29.14
N LEU A 357 -21.43 -8.33 -28.58
CA LEU A 357 -22.19 -9.47 -29.13
C LEU A 357 -22.75 -9.24 -30.54
N ARG A 358 -22.75 -8.00 -31.05
CA ARG A 358 -23.12 -7.66 -32.43
C ARG A 358 -21.90 -7.37 -33.31
N GLN A 359 -20.70 -7.70 -32.84
CA GLN A 359 -19.43 -7.52 -33.56
C GLN A 359 -18.85 -8.82 -34.09
N ASP A 360 -19.64 -9.90 -34.11
CA ASP A 360 -19.22 -11.24 -34.55
C ASP A 360 -17.92 -11.73 -33.85
N PRO A 361 -17.80 -11.66 -32.51
CA PRO A 361 -16.60 -12.11 -31.82
C PRO A 361 -16.56 -13.64 -31.71
N ASP A 362 -15.38 -14.24 -31.76
CA ASP A 362 -15.18 -15.65 -31.36
C ASP A 362 -14.85 -15.74 -29.86
N ILE A 363 -14.02 -14.79 -29.39
CA ILE A 363 -13.51 -14.75 -28.03
C ILE A 363 -13.81 -13.37 -27.43
N ILE A 364 -14.42 -13.37 -26.25
CA ILE A 364 -14.75 -12.16 -25.51
C ILE A 364 -13.99 -12.18 -24.18
N MET A 365 -13.26 -11.10 -23.88
CA MET A 365 -12.68 -10.91 -22.55
C MET A 365 -13.38 -9.76 -21.82
N VAL A 366 -13.94 -10.05 -20.66
CA VAL A 366 -14.52 -9.05 -19.76
C VAL A 366 -13.55 -8.86 -18.62
N GLY A 367 -13.04 -7.64 -18.42
CA GLY A 367 -12.01 -7.34 -17.43
C GLY A 367 -12.37 -7.86 -16.05
N GLU A 368 -13.62 -7.69 -15.65
CA GLU A 368 -14.20 -8.26 -14.44
C GLU A 368 -15.73 -8.30 -14.48
N ILE A 369 -16.33 -9.21 -13.71
CA ILE A 369 -17.77 -9.26 -13.48
C ILE A 369 -18.06 -8.70 -12.08
N ARG A 370 -18.60 -7.49 -11.99
CA ARG A 370 -18.94 -6.86 -10.70
C ARG A 370 -20.41 -7.02 -10.30
N ASP A 371 -21.29 -7.11 -11.28
CA ASP A 371 -22.74 -7.06 -11.10
C ASP A 371 -23.46 -8.19 -11.84
N LYS A 372 -24.74 -8.37 -11.50
CA LYS A 372 -25.61 -9.38 -12.10
C LYS A 372 -25.79 -9.19 -13.60
N GLU A 373 -25.94 -7.96 -14.05
CA GLU A 373 -26.25 -7.64 -15.44
C GLU A 373 -25.11 -8.08 -16.38
N THR A 374 -23.88 -7.71 -16.04
CA THR A 374 -22.67 -8.11 -16.74
C THR A 374 -22.51 -9.64 -16.71
N ALA A 375 -22.76 -10.26 -15.55
CA ALA A 375 -22.71 -11.71 -15.41
C ALA A 375 -23.73 -12.42 -16.31
N ASP A 376 -24.98 -11.97 -16.32
CA ASP A 376 -26.05 -12.55 -17.12
C ASP A 376 -25.72 -12.50 -18.61
N ILE A 377 -25.20 -11.36 -19.10
CA ILE A 377 -24.80 -11.20 -20.50
C ILE A 377 -23.60 -12.10 -20.83
N ALA A 378 -22.60 -12.17 -19.93
CA ALA A 378 -21.42 -13.01 -20.14
C ALA A 378 -21.78 -14.50 -20.20
N PHE A 379 -22.65 -14.98 -19.31
CA PHE A 379 -23.14 -16.36 -19.33
C PHE A 379 -24.03 -16.63 -20.55
N GLN A 380 -24.84 -15.67 -20.99
CA GLN A 380 -25.59 -15.80 -22.24
C GLN A 380 -24.66 -15.94 -23.44
N ALA A 381 -23.66 -15.07 -23.57
CA ALA A 381 -22.66 -15.15 -24.63
C ALA A 381 -21.95 -16.51 -24.66
N ALA A 382 -21.55 -16.99 -23.48
CA ALA A 382 -20.89 -18.28 -23.30
C ALA A 382 -21.77 -19.48 -23.71
N MET A 383 -23.09 -19.35 -23.63
CA MET A 383 -24.05 -20.37 -24.05
C MET A 383 -24.46 -20.25 -25.53
N THR A 384 -24.15 -19.12 -26.17
CA THR A 384 -24.51 -18.83 -27.57
C THR A 384 -23.29 -18.83 -28.49
N GLY A 385 -22.32 -19.71 -28.25
CA GLY A 385 -21.21 -19.94 -29.18
C GLY A 385 -19.94 -19.11 -28.98
N HIS A 386 -19.77 -18.43 -27.84
CA HIS A 386 -18.59 -17.60 -27.57
C HIS A 386 -17.73 -18.18 -26.45
N LEU A 387 -16.40 -18.12 -26.60
CA LEU A 387 -15.49 -18.34 -25.49
C LEU A 387 -15.33 -17.04 -24.70
N VAL A 388 -15.75 -17.04 -23.44
CA VAL A 388 -15.70 -15.88 -22.57
C VAL A 388 -14.60 -16.05 -21.52
N LEU A 389 -13.74 -15.05 -21.40
CA LEU A 389 -12.71 -14.97 -20.36
C LEU A 389 -13.07 -13.83 -19.42
N SER A 390 -13.03 -14.05 -18.11
CA SER A 390 -13.32 -12.96 -17.17
C SER A 390 -12.62 -13.14 -15.83
N THR A 391 -12.65 -12.10 -14.99
CA THR A 391 -12.19 -12.15 -13.61
C THR A 391 -13.28 -11.95 -12.56
N LEU A 392 -13.01 -12.48 -11.36
CA LEU A 392 -13.76 -12.23 -10.13
C LEU A 392 -12.79 -12.07 -8.94
N HIS A 393 -13.24 -11.39 -7.89
CA HIS A 393 -12.47 -11.16 -6.67
C HIS A 393 -12.86 -12.14 -5.56
N THR A 394 -12.58 -13.42 -5.77
CA THR A 394 -12.79 -14.49 -4.79
C THR A 394 -11.47 -15.16 -4.43
N ASN A 395 -11.42 -15.76 -3.23
CA ASN A 395 -10.19 -16.31 -2.70
C ASN A 395 -9.90 -17.74 -3.17
N ASP A 396 -10.94 -18.52 -3.47
CA ASP A 396 -10.85 -19.91 -3.90
C ASP A 396 -11.87 -20.21 -5.02
N THR A 397 -11.72 -21.37 -5.65
CA THR A 397 -12.52 -21.74 -6.82
C THR A 397 -13.99 -21.98 -6.46
N VAL A 398 -14.28 -22.71 -5.38
CA VAL A 398 -15.66 -23.10 -5.03
C VAL A 398 -16.47 -21.91 -4.50
N ALA A 399 -15.87 -21.00 -3.73
CA ALA A 399 -16.49 -19.74 -3.31
C ALA A 399 -16.87 -18.85 -4.49
N THR A 400 -16.20 -19.01 -5.64
CA THR A 400 -16.59 -18.33 -6.89
C THR A 400 -17.97 -18.79 -7.38
N LEU A 401 -18.30 -20.07 -7.24
CA LEU A 401 -19.63 -20.59 -7.56
C LEU A 401 -20.68 -19.98 -6.64
N SER A 402 -20.42 -19.94 -5.33
CA SER A 402 -21.29 -19.29 -4.36
C SER A 402 -21.48 -17.81 -4.69
N ARG A 403 -20.40 -17.10 -5.03
CA ARG A 403 -20.44 -15.68 -5.40
C ARG A 403 -21.32 -15.41 -6.62
N LEU A 404 -21.26 -16.26 -7.65
CA LEU A 404 -22.12 -16.13 -8.83
C LEU A 404 -23.61 -16.32 -8.46
N VAL A 405 -23.91 -17.29 -7.59
CA VAL A 405 -25.27 -17.50 -7.08
C VAL A 405 -25.74 -16.32 -6.23
N ASP A 406 -24.88 -15.78 -5.35
CA ASP A 406 -25.19 -14.63 -4.49
C ASP A 406 -25.40 -13.34 -5.29
N MET A 407 -24.68 -13.19 -6.42
CA MET A 407 -24.94 -12.13 -7.40
C MET A 407 -26.28 -12.30 -8.12
N GLY A 408 -26.93 -13.46 -7.99
CA GLY A 408 -28.23 -13.75 -8.58
C GLY A 408 -28.16 -14.31 -10.00
N VAL A 409 -27.04 -14.92 -10.39
CA VAL A 409 -26.93 -15.68 -11.65
C VAL A 409 -27.58 -17.05 -11.48
N ASP A 410 -28.46 -17.41 -12.40
CA ASP A 410 -29.19 -18.68 -12.34
C ASP A 410 -28.25 -19.87 -12.50
N ARG A 411 -28.40 -20.88 -11.62
CA ARG A 411 -27.59 -22.11 -11.65
C ARG A 411 -27.67 -22.85 -12.98
N PHE A 412 -28.84 -22.83 -13.61
CA PHE A 412 -29.07 -23.40 -14.94
C PHE A 412 -28.28 -22.70 -16.05
N LYS A 413 -27.77 -21.48 -15.82
CA LYS A 413 -26.79 -20.81 -16.71
C LYS A 413 -25.35 -21.15 -16.29
N ILE A 414 -25.08 -21.15 -14.98
CA ILE A 414 -23.73 -21.43 -14.44
C ILE A 414 -23.26 -22.82 -14.86
N SER A 415 -24.09 -23.84 -14.66
CA SER A 415 -23.75 -25.25 -14.90
C SER A 415 -23.35 -25.56 -16.35
N PRO A 416 -24.12 -25.19 -17.39
CA PRO A 416 -23.70 -25.40 -18.78
C PRO A 416 -22.67 -24.37 -19.28
N GLY A 417 -22.69 -23.14 -18.77
CA GLY A 417 -21.85 -22.06 -19.27
C GLY A 417 -20.40 -22.11 -18.79
N LEU A 418 -20.15 -22.56 -17.56
CA LEU A 418 -18.82 -22.53 -16.94
C LEU A 418 -17.95 -23.74 -17.35
N LEU A 419 -16.72 -23.47 -17.80
CA LEU A 419 -15.73 -24.48 -18.18
C LEU A 419 -14.72 -24.73 -17.05
N ALA A 420 -14.16 -23.66 -16.51
CA ALA A 420 -13.13 -23.71 -15.49
C ALA A 420 -13.11 -22.45 -14.62
N ILE A 421 -12.66 -22.62 -13.38
CA ILE A 421 -12.31 -21.53 -12.48
C ILE A 421 -10.87 -21.74 -12.02
N THR A 422 -10.04 -20.71 -12.13
CA THR A 422 -8.70 -20.68 -11.54
C THR A 422 -8.66 -19.66 -10.43
N ALA A 423 -8.33 -20.06 -9.19
CA ALA A 423 -7.96 -19.12 -8.15
C ALA A 423 -6.44 -18.99 -8.12
N GLN A 424 -5.92 -17.76 -8.24
CA GLN A 424 -4.49 -17.49 -8.44
C GLN A 424 -3.93 -16.62 -7.30
N ARG A 425 -2.68 -16.89 -6.93
CA ARG A 425 -1.82 -16.06 -6.07
C ARG A 425 -0.44 -15.95 -6.69
N LEU A 426 0.29 -14.88 -6.35
CA LEU A 426 1.70 -14.74 -6.70
C LEU A 426 2.54 -14.84 -5.44
N VAL A 427 3.58 -15.65 -5.53
CA VAL A 427 4.63 -15.77 -4.51
C VAL A 427 5.98 -15.46 -5.12
N ARG A 428 6.96 -15.12 -4.29
CA ARG A 428 8.31 -14.86 -4.76
C ARG A 428 8.95 -16.15 -5.25
N ARG A 429 9.61 -16.06 -6.40
CA ARG A 429 10.32 -17.20 -6.97
C ARG A 429 11.72 -17.27 -6.39
N LEU A 430 12.14 -18.44 -5.92
CA LEU A 430 13.51 -18.70 -5.50
C LEU A 430 14.50 -18.37 -6.63
N CYS A 431 15.59 -17.70 -6.27
CA CYS A 431 16.63 -17.35 -7.23
C CYS A 431 17.23 -18.63 -7.82
N PRO A 432 17.18 -18.82 -9.16
CA PRO A 432 17.64 -20.05 -9.79
C PRO A 432 19.16 -20.26 -9.65
N LEU A 433 19.92 -19.19 -9.39
CA LEU A 433 21.37 -19.22 -9.27
C LEU A 433 21.88 -19.60 -7.87
N CYS A 434 21.09 -19.35 -6.82
CA CYS A 434 21.54 -19.54 -5.44
C CYS A 434 20.60 -20.39 -4.57
N ARG A 435 19.47 -20.86 -5.09
CA ARG A 435 18.59 -21.78 -4.34
C ARG A 435 19.38 -23.00 -3.90
N GLN A 436 19.17 -23.42 -2.66
CA GLN A 436 19.83 -24.60 -2.10
C GLN A 436 18.78 -25.64 -1.72
N GLN A 437 19.05 -26.90 -2.04
CA GLN A 437 18.23 -28.02 -1.59
C GLN A 437 18.36 -28.17 -0.07
N VAL A 438 17.24 -28.28 0.61
CA VAL A 438 17.17 -28.54 2.05
C VAL A 438 17.47 -30.03 2.28
N PRO A 439 18.47 -30.37 3.12
CA PRO A 439 18.72 -31.76 3.49
C PRO A 439 17.47 -32.41 4.10
N ALA A 440 17.24 -33.69 3.83
CA ALA A 440 16.06 -34.40 4.34
C ALA A 440 15.94 -34.36 5.89
N ALA A 441 17.07 -34.28 6.59
CA ALA A 441 17.13 -34.14 8.05
C ALA A 441 16.64 -32.78 8.58
N GLU A 442 16.71 -31.72 7.76
CA GLU A 442 16.26 -30.37 8.11
C GLU A 442 14.80 -30.10 7.67
N ALA A 443 14.24 -30.95 6.80
CA ALA A 443 12.89 -30.77 6.29
C ALA A 443 11.84 -31.24 7.30
N SER A 444 10.76 -30.46 7.46
CA SER A 444 9.64 -30.82 8.34
C SER A 444 9.03 -32.18 7.94
N PRO A 445 8.90 -33.15 8.87
CA PRO A 445 8.29 -34.44 8.58
C PRO A 445 6.87 -34.33 7.99
N ALA A 446 6.08 -33.37 8.48
CA ALA A 446 4.73 -33.11 7.97
C ALA A 446 4.74 -32.69 6.50
N ILE A 447 5.72 -31.88 6.09
CA ILE A 447 5.89 -31.47 4.69
C ILE A 447 6.33 -32.64 3.82
N LEU A 448 7.28 -33.46 4.29
CA LEU A 448 7.73 -34.64 3.55
C LEU A 448 6.62 -35.68 3.39
N GLN A 449 5.75 -35.83 4.40
CA GLN A 449 4.56 -36.67 4.34
C GLN A 449 3.53 -36.12 3.37
N ALA A 450 3.28 -34.80 3.39
CA ALA A 450 2.36 -34.15 2.46
C ALA A 450 2.84 -34.27 1.00
N LEU A 451 4.13 -34.06 0.74
CA LEU A 451 4.74 -34.26 -0.58
C LEU A 451 4.51 -35.70 -1.06
N ALA A 452 4.73 -36.69 -0.21
CA ALA A 452 4.49 -38.10 -0.53
C ALA A 452 3.01 -38.40 -0.79
N ALA A 453 2.10 -37.87 0.03
CA ALA A 453 0.66 -38.06 -0.12
C ALA A 453 0.13 -37.51 -1.45
N HIS A 454 0.80 -36.49 -2.00
CA HIS A 454 0.49 -35.92 -3.31
C HIS A 454 1.34 -36.48 -4.46
N GLY A 455 2.16 -37.51 -4.23
CA GLY A 455 2.99 -38.15 -5.25
C GLY A 455 4.13 -37.27 -5.77
N LEU A 456 4.59 -36.31 -4.98
CA LEU A 456 5.66 -35.38 -5.32
C LEU A 456 7.01 -35.84 -4.75
N GLU A 457 8.11 -35.43 -5.39
CA GLU A 457 9.45 -35.67 -4.88
C GLU A 457 9.62 -35.02 -3.50
N LYS A 458 10.26 -35.74 -2.58
CA LYS A 458 10.56 -35.29 -1.20
C LYS A 458 11.74 -34.32 -1.15
N THR A 459 11.74 -33.35 -2.06
CA THR A 459 12.80 -32.35 -2.20
C THR A 459 12.25 -30.98 -1.88
N CYS A 460 12.93 -30.24 -1.01
CA CYS A 460 12.59 -28.87 -0.68
C CYS A 460 13.77 -27.97 -0.98
N TYR A 461 13.51 -26.70 -1.24
CA TYR A 461 14.54 -25.70 -1.48
C TYR A 461 14.36 -24.51 -0.52
N ARG A 462 15.45 -23.81 -0.22
CA ARG A 462 15.44 -22.59 0.60
C ARG A 462 16.16 -21.43 -0.10
N ALA A 463 15.75 -20.23 0.26
CA ALA A 463 16.45 -19.00 -0.11
C ALA A 463 17.83 -18.91 0.58
N VAL A 464 18.85 -18.49 -0.15
CA VAL A 464 20.23 -18.28 0.37
C VAL A 464 20.69 -16.85 0.16
N GLY A 465 20.53 -16.33 -1.07
CA GLY A 465 20.97 -14.99 -1.45
C GLY A 465 22.31 -15.03 -2.18
N CYS A 466 22.39 -14.25 -3.26
CA CYS A 466 23.62 -14.01 -4.02
C CYS A 466 23.62 -12.57 -4.57
N LYS A 467 24.74 -12.18 -5.19
CA LYS A 467 24.89 -10.85 -5.81
C LYS A 467 23.81 -10.57 -6.86
N SER A 468 23.38 -11.57 -7.63
CA SER A 468 22.36 -11.40 -8.67
C SER A 468 20.96 -11.07 -8.14
N CYS A 469 20.62 -11.52 -6.93
CA CYS A 469 19.31 -11.26 -6.32
C CYS A 469 19.40 -10.21 -5.21
N GLU A 470 20.47 -9.41 -5.17
CA GLU A 470 20.76 -8.44 -4.10
C GLU A 470 20.64 -9.07 -2.70
N MET A 471 21.16 -10.29 -2.52
CA MET A 471 21.10 -11.06 -1.27
C MET A 471 19.70 -11.42 -0.76
N SER A 472 18.63 -11.17 -1.53
CA SER A 472 17.27 -11.50 -1.12
C SER A 472 16.95 -13.00 -1.14
N GLY A 473 17.61 -13.76 -2.02
CA GLY A 473 17.34 -15.17 -2.28
C GLY A 473 16.19 -15.42 -3.26
N TYR A 474 15.52 -14.37 -3.76
CA TYR A 474 14.39 -14.44 -4.68
C TYR A 474 14.66 -13.63 -5.96
N ALA A 475 14.08 -14.06 -7.08
CA ALA A 475 14.17 -13.36 -8.36
C ALA A 475 12.85 -13.49 -9.13
N GLY A 476 12.05 -12.44 -9.11
CA GLY A 476 10.74 -12.40 -9.74
C GLY A 476 9.69 -13.19 -8.95
N ARG A 477 8.59 -13.52 -9.61
CA ARG A 477 7.40 -14.16 -9.01
C ARG A 477 6.98 -15.39 -9.78
N THR A 478 6.33 -16.32 -9.10
CA THR A 478 5.65 -17.48 -9.68
C THR A 478 4.22 -17.55 -9.15
N SER A 479 3.38 -18.36 -9.80
CA SER A 479 1.98 -18.49 -9.47
C SER A 479 1.71 -19.73 -8.62
N ILE A 480 0.84 -19.59 -7.62
CA ILE A 480 0.16 -20.71 -6.98
C ILE A 480 -1.28 -20.69 -7.47
N VAL A 481 -1.72 -21.80 -8.05
CA VAL A 481 -3.01 -21.91 -8.73
C VAL A 481 -3.81 -23.09 -8.22
N GLU A 482 -5.03 -22.80 -7.79
CA GLU A 482 -6.09 -23.78 -7.68
C GLU A 482 -6.94 -23.77 -8.94
N LEU A 483 -7.13 -24.94 -9.55
CA LEU A 483 -7.91 -25.09 -10.78
C LEU A 483 -9.08 -26.04 -10.53
N LEU A 484 -10.29 -25.57 -10.78
CA LEU A 484 -11.51 -26.36 -10.79
C LEU A 484 -12.03 -26.48 -12.23
N LEU A 485 -12.05 -27.70 -12.75
CA LEU A 485 -12.68 -28.05 -14.03
C LEU A 485 -14.14 -28.43 -13.80
N ILE A 486 -15.06 -27.88 -14.60
CA ILE A 486 -16.49 -28.12 -14.44
C ILE A 486 -16.92 -29.36 -15.25
N ASN A 487 -16.72 -30.54 -14.65
CA ASN A 487 -17.14 -31.82 -15.23
C ASN A 487 -18.63 -32.13 -14.99
N GLY A 488 -19.14 -33.23 -15.56
CA GLY A 488 -20.55 -33.62 -15.43
C GLY A 488 -21.05 -33.76 -13.99
N LYS A 489 -20.19 -34.26 -13.07
CA LYS A 489 -20.57 -34.41 -11.67
C LYS A 489 -20.67 -33.06 -10.95
N VAL A 490 -19.71 -32.16 -11.19
CA VAL A 490 -19.75 -30.80 -10.66
C VAL A 490 -20.98 -30.05 -11.20
N LYS A 491 -21.31 -30.21 -12.49
CA LYS A 491 -22.52 -29.63 -13.10
C LYS A 491 -23.82 -30.08 -12.43
N GLU A 492 -23.94 -31.38 -12.13
CA GLU A 492 -25.07 -31.95 -11.41
C GLU A 492 -25.22 -31.32 -10.01
N LEU A 493 -24.11 -31.21 -9.26
CA LEU A 493 -24.10 -30.65 -7.91
C LEU A 493 -24.45 -29.16 -7.88
N ILE A 494 -24.00 -28.39 -8.87
CA ILE A 494 -24.36 -26.96 -9.03
C ILE A 494 -25.88 -26.82 -9.20
N ASN A 495 -26.49 -27.65 -10.05
CA ASN A 495 -27.92 -27.63 -10.31
C ASN A 495 -28.75 -28.07 -9.09
N ASN A 496 -28.26 -29.05 -8.32
CA ASN A 496 -28.95 -29.59 -7.15
C ASN A 496 -28.77 -28.77 -5.87
N ASN A 497 -28.08 -27.63 -5.95
CA ASN A 497 -27.75 -26.81 -4.78
C ASN A 497 -27.00 -27.57 -3.68
N ALA A 498 -26.02 -28.37 -4.09
CA ALA A 498 -25.09 -29.00 -3.16
C ALA A 498 -24.26 -27.95 -2.40
N THR A 499 -23.78 -28.33 -1.22
CA THR A 499 -22.92 -27.46 -0.42
C THR A 499 -21.53 -27.31 -1.07
N ALA A 500 -20.79 -26.26 -0.70
CA ALA A 500 -19.42 -26.07 -1.17
C ALA A 500 -18.51 -27.26 -0.79
N GLU A 501 -18.74 -27.88 0.37
CA GLU A 501 -17.99 -29.06 0.82
C GLU A 501 -18.28 -30.27 -0.08
N ASP A 502 -19.53 -30.51 -0.45
CA ASP A 502 -19.91 -31.61 -1.33
C ASP A 502 -19.32 -31.44 -2.73
N ILE A 503 -19.33 -30.21 -3.27
CA ILE A 503 -18.71 -29.88 -4.56
C ILE A 503 -17.21 -30.10 -4.49
N THR A 504 -16.56 -29.64 -3.42
CA THR A 504 -15.11 -29.81 -3.22
C THR A 504 -14.73 -31.29 -3.18
N ARG A 505 -15.44 -32.09 -2.37
CA ARG A 505 -15.19 -33.52 -2.23
C ARG A 505 -15.36 -34.25 -3.56
N ALA A 506 -16.47 -34.02 -4.27
CA ALA A 506 -16.70 -34.64 -5.56
C ALA A 506 -15.69 -34.20 -6.64
N ALA A 507 -15.25 -32.95 -6.60
CA ALA A 507 -14.24 -32.45 -7.53
C ALA A 507 -12.85 -33.05 -7.26
N ILE A 508 -12.50 -33.33 -6.00
CA ILE A 508 -11.29 -34.06 -5.63
C ILE A 508 -11.38 -35.52 -6.10
N GLU A 509 -12.49 -36.20 -5.79
CA GLU A 509 -12.72 -37.62 -6.17
C GLU A 509 -12.64 -37.82 -7.69
N THR A 510 -13.17 -36.87 -8.47
CA THR A 510 -13.16 -36.91 -9.94
C THR A 510 -11.90 -36.31 -10.58
N CYS A 511 -10.89 -35.94 -9.77
CA CYS A 511 -9.66 -35.28 -10.22
C CYS A 511 -9.90 -33.97 -11.01
N ALA A 512 -11.05 -33.33 -10.81
CA ALA A 512 -11.43 -32.08 -11.43
C ALA A 512 -10.90 -30.85 -10.68
N LEU A 513 -10.56 -31.01 -9.40
CA LEU A 513 -9.96 -29.97 -8.57
C LEU A 513 -8.49 -30.26 -8.28
N ARG A 514 -7.62 -29.34 -8.71
CA ARG A 514 -6.26 -29.21 -8.17
C ARG A 514 -6.28 -28.13 -7.09
N THR A 515 -6.06 -28.52 -5.84
CA THR A 515 -6.12 -27.62 -4.68
C THR A 515 -4.93 -26.68 -4.59
N MET A 516 -5.10 -25.52 -3.92
CA MET A 516 -3.98 -24.63 -3.57
C MET A 516 -2.85 -25.36 -2.85
N THR A 517 -3.17 -26.23 -1.89
CA THR A 517 -2.16 -27.02 -1.13
C THR A 517 -1.31 -27.88 -2.07
N ARG A 518 -1.93 -28.59 -3.00
CA ARG A 518 -1.20 -29.45 -3.95
C ARG A 518 -0.28 -28.62 -4.85
N ASP A 519 -0.74 -27.46 -5.28
CA ASP A 519 0.06 -26.59 -6.15
C ASP A 519 1.21 -25.88 -5.41
N ALA A 520 0.97 -25.46 -4.17
CA ALA A 520 1.99 -24.96 -3.25
C ALA A 520 3.11 -26.00 -3.02
N LEU A 521 2.75 -27.25 -2.74
CA LEU A 521 3.69 -28.35 -2.57
C LEU A 521 4.48 -28.64 -3.87
N TRP A 522 3.84 -28.56 -5.03
CA TRP A 522 4.53 -28.72 -6.32
C TRP A 522 5.55 -27.60 -6.57
N ASN A 523 5.21 -26.35 -6.23
CA ASN A 523 6.14 -25.22 -6.30
C ASN A 523 7.35 -25.40 -5.37
N MET A 524 7.15 -25.97 -4.17
CA MET A 524 8.27 -26.35 -3.29
C MET A 524 9.12 -27.46 -3.89
N ALA A 525 8.49 -28.53 -4.37
CA ALA A 525 9.17 -29.72 -4.90
C ALA A 525 10.07 -29.38 -6.10
N THR A 526 9.59 -28.49 -6.97
CA THR A 526 10.31 -28.03 -8.17
C THR A 526 11.29 -26.88 -7.90
N GLY A 527 11.39 -26.44 -6.64
CA GLY A 527 12.27 -25.36 -6.20
C GLY A 527 11.91 -24.00 -6.77
N GLN A 528 10.64 -23.77 -7.07
CA GLN A 528 10.13 -22.47 -7.49
C GLN A 528 9.87 -21.55 -6.30
N ALA A 529 9.39 -22.07 -5.18
CA ALA A 529 9.16 -21.32 -3.95
C ALA A 529 9.72 -22.11 -2.75
N ASP A 530 10.00 -21.43 -1.64
CA ASP A 530 10.38 -22.07 -0.39
C ASP A 530 9.17 -22.26 0.54
N LEU A 531 9.39 -22.94 1.68
CA LEU A 531 8.35 -23.17 2.67
C LEU A 531 7.73 -21.85 3.17
N LYS A 532 8.56 -20.81 3.38
CA LYS A 532 8.11 -19.51 3.90
C LYS A 532 7.06 -18.88 2.98
N GLU A 533 7.28 -18.91 1.68
CA GLU A 533 6.35 -18.31 0.71
C GLU A 533 5.06 -19.13 0.55
N VAL A 534 5.12 -20.46 0.70
CA VAL A 534 3.95 -21.31 0.43
C VAL A 534 3.14 -21.69 1.67
N GLU A 535 3.70 -21.55 2.88
CA GLU A 535 3.07 -21.90 4.16
C GLU A 535 1.64 -21.36 4.32
N PRO A 536 1.33 -20.10 3.94
CA PRO A 536 -0.04 -19.58 4.03
C PRO A 536 -1.09 -20.35 3.20
N TYR A 537 -0.65 -21.15 2.23
CA TYR A 537 -1.51 -21.91 1.31
C TYR A 537 -1.55 -23.40 1.63
N LEU A 538 -0.79 -23.86 2.63
CA LEU A 538 -0.76 -25.26 3.04
C LEU A 538 -1.87 -25.54 4.06
N LYS A 539 -2.90 -26.27 3.62
CA LYS A 539 -3.87 -26.90 4.52
C LYS A 539 -3.44 -28.34 4.76
N LEU A 540 -2.49 -28.54 5.69
CA LEU A 540 -2.09 -29.88 6.12
C LEU A 540 -3.07 -30.38 7.18
N GLU A 541 -3.62 -31.58 6.98
CA GLU A 541 -4.35 -32.24 8.05
C GLU A 541 -3.37 -32.47 9.22
N LYS A 542 -3.71 -31.92 10.40
CA LYS A 542 -2.96 -32.24 11.61
C LYS A 542 -3.13 -33.74 11.85
N ASP A 543 -2.01 -34.44 11.91
CA ASP A 543 -1.87 -35.87 12.18
C ASP A 543 -2.84 -36.31 13.29
N GLN A 544 -3.96 -36.91 12.91
CA GLN A 544 -4.84 -37.62 13.84
C GLN A 544 -4.18 -38.96 14.08
N GLY A 545 -3.38 -39.04 15.15
CA GLY A 545 -2.89 -40.30 15.68
C GLY A 545 -4.04 -41.31 15.79
N ALA A 546 -3.79 -42.51 15.27
CA ALA A 546 -4.72 -43.61 15.13
C ALA A 546 -5.84 -43.66 16.19
N ARG A 547 -7.09 -43.45 15.76
CA ARG A 547 -8.26 -43.94 16.51
C ARG A 547 -8.37 -45.45 16.29
N PRO A 548 -8.40 -46.28 17.34
CA PRO A 548 -8.70 -47.71 17.17
C PRO A 548 -10.14 -47.87 16.69
N ALA A 549 -10.38 -48.85 15.81
CA ALA A 549 -11.69 -49.18 15.28
C ALA A 549 -12.69 -49.51 16.42
N PRO A 550 -13.98 -49.16 16.29
CA PRO A 550 -14.98 -49.45 17.31
C PRO A 550 -15.30 -50.96 17.33
N ALA A 551 -15.15 -51.58 18.52
CA ALA A 551 -15.64 -52.92 18.80
C ALA A 551 -17.18 -52.92 19.02
N PRO A 552 -17.89 -54.03 18.74
CA PRO A 552 -19.34 -54.04 18.67
C PRO A 552 -20.00 -53.93 20.05
N ALA A 553 -21.14 -53.23 20.08
CA ALA A 553 -21.87 -52.89 21.29
C ALA A 553 -22.64 -54.08 21.90
N ALA A 554 -22.56 -54.20 23.23
CA ALA A 554 -23.43 -55.00 24.09
C ALA A 554 -23.57 -54.30 25.47
N PRO A 555 -24.65 -54.53 26.25
CA PRO A 555 -25.58 -53.47 26.62
C PRO A 555 -25.37 -52.86 28.02
N ALA A 556 -25.99 -51.70 28.19
CA ALA A 556 -25.85 -50.77 29.30
C ALA A 556 -26.54 -51.19 30.61
N ALA A 557 -25.85 -50.94 31.74
CA ALA A 557 -26.41 -50.56 33.04
C ALA A 557 -25.27 -49.90 33.86
N ALA A 558 -25.26 -48.56 34.04
CA ALA A 558 -25.71 -47.80 35.23
C ALA A 558 -24.65 -47.83 36.37
N VAL A 559 -24.07 -46.76 36.96
CA VAL A 559 -24.21 -45.28 37.11
C VAL A 559 -22.87 -44.77 37.75
N PRO A 560 -22.54 -43.48 38.00
CA PRO A 560 -22.77 -42.19 37.33
C PRO A 560 -21.47 -41.53 36.80
N ALA A 561 -21.55 -40.81 35.67
CA ALA A 561 -20.50 -39.92 35.22
C ALA A 561 -20.70 -38.50 35.77
N ALA A 562 -19.63 -37.93 36.30
CA ALA A 562 -19.54 -36.52 36.63
C ALA A 562 -19.79 -35.66 35.37
N GLN A 563 -20.74 -34.74 35.50
CA GLN A 563 -21.15 -33.83 34.44
C GLN A 563 -20.05 -32.79 34.19
N THR A 564 -19.46 -32.82 33.00
CA THR A 564 -18.84 -31.65 32.39
C THR A 564 -19.95 -30.86 31.68
N PRO A 565 -20.11 -29.56 31.95
CA PRO A 565 -21.21 -28.80 31.38
C PRO A 565 -20.99 -28.54 29.88
N SER A 566 -21.96 -28.97 29.07
CA SER A 566 -22.25 -28.37 27.77
C SER A 566 -22.57 -26.88 27.98
N PRO A 567 -22.14 -25.93 27.13
CA PRO A 567 -22.60 -24.55 27.24
C PRO A 567 -24.11 -24.53 26.91
N ALA A 568 -24.92 -24.51 27.94
CA ALA A 568 -26.36 -24.29 27.84
C ALA A 568 -26.60 -22.91 27.21
N MET A 569 -27.54 -22.83 26.24
CA MET A 569 -28.06 -21.54 25.80
C MET A 569 -28.67 -20.83 27.02
N PRO A 570 -28.31 -19.56 27.31
CA PRO A 570 -28.92 -18.84 28.42
C PRO A 570 -30.42 -18.66 28.14
N ALA A 571 -31.26 -19.12 29.07
CA ALA A 571 -32.69 -18.89 29.06
C ALA A 571 -32.96 -17.43 29.46
N GLY A 572 -32.90 -16.51 28.49
CA GLY A 572 -33.12 -15.08 28.70
C GLY A 572 -32.92 -14.28 27.41
N LYS A 573 -33.37 -13.02 27.38
CA LYS A 573 -33.01 -12.09 26.29
C LYS A 573 -31.50 -11.84 26.36
N PRO A 574 -30.75 -11.92 25.25
CA PRO A 574 -29.33 -11.58 25.23
C PRO A 574 -29.09 -10.18 25.77
N ARG A 575 -28.07 -10.02 26.62
CA ARG A 575 -27.70 -8.75 27.24
C ARG A 575 -26.62 -8.05 26.45
N VAL A 576 -26.86 -6.80 26.08
CA VAL A 576 -25.90 -5.96 25.35
C VAL A 576 -25.51 -4.79 26.24
N MET A 577 -24.23 -4.71 26.59
CA MET A 577 -23.66 -3.57 27.31
C MET A 577 -23.32 -2.46 26.30
N VAL A 578 -23.64 -1.21 26.63
CA VAL A 578 -23.29 -0.01 25.87
C VAL A 578 -22.49 0.92 26.77
N ALA A 579 -21.21 1.12 26.45
CA ALA A 579 -20.34 2.12 27.05
C ALA A 579 -20.14 3.27 26.05
N ASP A 580 -20.67 4.46 26.36
CA ASP A 580 -20.52 5.66 25.53
C ASP A 580 -20.66 6.86 26.46
N ASP A 581 -19.88 7.92 26.31
CA ASP A 581 -19.92 9.07 27.22
C ASP A 581 -21.03 10.08 26.86
N ASP A 582 -21.51 10.04 25.62
CA ASP A 582 -22.63 10.85 25.14
C ASP A 582 -23.97 10.26 25.63
N PRO A 583 -24.72 10.97 26.51
CA PRO A 583 -26.00 10.50 27.02
C PRO A 583 -27.07 10.33 25.94
N VAL A 584 -27.02 11.12 24.85
CA VAL A 584 -27.95 11.00 23.73
C VAL A 584 -27.67 9.73 22.95
N MET A 585 -26.39 9.41 22.75
CA MET A 585 -25.99 8.22 21.99
C MET A 585 -26.24 6.92 22.76
N ARG A 586 -25.96 6.90 24.07
CA ARG A 586 -26.38 5.80 24.96
C ARG A 586 -27.87 5.54 24.89
N MET A 587 -28.69 6.58 25.02
CA MET A 587 -30.16 6.47 24.96
C MET A 587 -30.63 5.92 23.61
N LEU A 588 -30.00 6.34 22.52
CA LEU A 588 -30.36 5.91 21.16
C LEU A 588 -29.98 4.45 20.89
N LEU A 589 -28.78 4.03 21.29
CA LEU A 589 -28.32 2.63 21.19
C LEU A 589 -29.18 1.71 22.06
N LYS A 590 -29.48 2.10 23.29
CA LYS A 590 -30.41 1.38 24.17
C LYS A 590 -31.75 1.13 23.50
N LYS A 591 -32.37 2.17 22.91
CA LYS A 591 -33.63 2.02 22.18
C LYS A 591 -33.53 1.03 21.03
N PHE A 592 -32.43 1.03 20.27
CA PHE A 592 -32.24 0.06 19.17
C PHE A 592 -32.13 -1.38 19.65
N ILE A 593 -31.39 -1.59 20.74
CA ILE A 593 -31.19 -2.90 21.37
C ILE A 593 -32.51 -3.44 21.93
N GLU A 594 -33.23 -2.63 22.70
CA GLU A 594 -34.52 -3.00 23.31
C GLU A 594 -35.61 -3.26 22.26
N ASN A 595 -35.70 -2.42 21.22
CA ASN A 595 -36.64 -2.63 20.10
C ASN A 595 -36.35 -3.91 19.31
N SER A 596 -35.11 -4.40 19.34
CA SER A 596 -34.72 -5.66 18.70
C SER A 596 -34.89 -6.88 19.60
N GLY A 597 -35.47 -6.70 20.80
CA GLY A 597 -35.79 -7.79 21.72
C GLY A 597 -34.65 -8.21 22.64
N TYR A 598 -33.56 -7.45 22.72
CA TYR A 598 -32.43 -7.67 23.63
C TYR A 598 -32.56 -6.83 24.91
N GLU A 599 -31.79 -7.15 25.94
CA GLU A 599 -31.69 -6.35 27.17
C GLU A 599 -30.48 -5.42 27.09
N ALA A 600 -30.66 -4.13 27.40
CA ALA A 600 -29.59 -3.13 27.32
C ALA A 600 -29.06 -2.76 28.70
N ILE A 601 -27.74 -2.76 28.86
CA ILE A 601 -27.04 -2.28 30.07
C ILE A 601 -26.23 -1.05 29.67
N GLU A 602 -26.38 0.06 30.37
CA GLU A 602 -25.69 1.33 30.03
C GLU A 602 -24.52 1.59 30.98
N ALA A 603 -23.44 2.18 30.46
CA ALA A 603 -22.31 2.71 31.23
C ALA A 603 -21.84 4.02 30.58
N ALA A 604 -21.50 5.03 31.40
CA ALA A 604 -21.07 6.34 30.90
C ALA A 604 -19.58 6.40 30.52
N ASP A 605 -18.79 5.39 30.88
CA ASP A 605 -17.39 5.21 30.47
C ASP A 605 -16.90 3.79 30.74
N GLY A 606 -15.63 3.52 30.43
CA GLY A 606 -15.02 2.22 30.60
C GLY A 606 -14.86 1.76 32.06
N GLU A 607 -14.70 2.66 33.03
CA GLU A 607 -14.55 2.28 34.43
C GLU A 607 -15.90 1.80 34.98
N GLU A 608 -16.97 2.54 34.71
CA GLU A 608 -18.34 2.14 35.07
C GLU A 608 -18.74 0.84 34.36
N ALA A 609 -18.33 0.64 33.10
CA ALA A 609 -18.58 -0.58 32.37
C ALA A 609 -17.88 -1.78 33.01
N LEU A 610 -16.60 -1.66 33.37
CA LEU A 610 -15.86 -2.73 34.06
C LEU A 610 -16.48 -3.06 35.42
N THR A 611 -16.83 -2.06 36.23
CA THR A 611 -17.49 -2.27 37.52
C THR A 611 -18.81 -3.01 37.36
N LYS A 612 -19.64 -2.60 36.39
CA LYS A 612 -20.93 -3.27 36.12
C LYS A 612 -20.78 -4.69 35.60
N ILE A 613 -19.73 -4.98 34.83
CA ILE A 613 -19.44 -6.35 34.37
C ILE A 613 -18.91 -7.21 35.53
N ALA A 614 -18.12 -6.63 36.44
CA ALA A 614 -17.55 -7.33 37.59
C ALA A 614 -18.58 -7.65 38.68
N GLU A 615 -19.47 -6.69 38.97
CA GLU A 615 -20.47 -6.80 40.05
C GLU A 615 -21.81 -7.38 39.57
N GLY A 616 -22.11 -7.24 38.27
CA GLY A 616 -23.35 -7.67 37.65
C GLY A 616 -23.20 -8.94 36.83
N PRO A 617 -24.31 -9.43 36.24
CA PRO A 617 -24.24 -10.60 35.39
C PRO A 617 -23.63 -10.23 34.03
N ALA A 618 -22.67 -11.04 33.56
CA ALA A 618 -21.88 -10.74 32.37
C ALA A 618 -22.74 -10.48 31.12
N PRO A 619 -22.44 -9.43 30.32
CA PRO A 619 -23.13 -9.20 29.07
C PRO A 619 -22.82 -10.33 28.07
N ASP A 620 -23.70 -10.50 27.07
CA ASP A 620 -23.48 -11.38 25.93
C ASP A 620 -22.77 -10.67 24.77
N LEU A 621 -22.73 -9.33 24.78
CA LEU A 621 -21.98 -8.48 23.84
C LEU A 621 -21.69 -7.10 24.47
N LEU A 622 -20.54 -6.51 24.15
CA LEU A 622 -20.15 -5.16 24.52
C LEU A 622 -20.09 -4.24 23.30
N ILE A 623 -20.76 -3.09 23.35
CA ILE A 623 -20.59 -1.97 22.43
C ILE A 623 -19.87 -0.86 23.19
N SER A 624 -18.74 -0.37 22.68
CA SER A 624 -17.95 0.68 23.35
C SER A 624 -17.60 1.80 22.39
N ASP A 625 -17.83 3.05 22.79
CA ASP A 625 -17.15 4.18 22.17
C ASP A 625 -15.64 4.11 22.43
N ILE A 626 -14.86 4.56 21.45
CA ILE A 626 -13.41 4.60 21.59
C ILE A 626 -12.97 5.75 22.51
N ASN A 627 -13.62 6.92 22.40
CA ASN A 627 -13.17 8.17 23.03
C ASN A 627 -14.02 8.54 24.24
N MET A 628 -13.96 7.72 25.29
CA MET A 628 -14.63 7.98 26.56
C MET A 628 -13.68 8.62 27.60
N PRO A 629 -14.19 9.50 28.49
CA PRO A 629 -13.42 10.04 29.61
C PRO A 629 -13.16 8.97 30.68
N ARG A 630 -12.18 9.20 31.56
CA ARG A 630 -11.67 8.27 32.59
C ARG A 630 -11.01 7.00 32.04
N MET A 631 -11.72 6.21 31.26
CA MET A 631 -11.22 5.00 30.60
C MET A 631 -11.78 4.92 29.19
N ASN A 632 -10.87 4.94 28.21
CA ASN A 632 -11.22 4.84 26.79
C ASN A 632 -11.63 3.40 26.42
N GLY A 633 -12.22 3.22 25.23
CA GLY A 633 -12.71 1.91 24.79
C GLY A 633 -11.62 0.85 24.67
N TYR A 634 -10.39 1.22 24.29
CA TYR A 634 -9.29 0.26 24.16
C TYR A 634 -8.85 -0.31 25.53
N ASP A 635 -8.79 0.55 26.54
CA ASP A 635 -8.43 0.15 27.89
C ASP A 635 -9.55 -0.65 28.56
N LEU A 636 -10.82 -0.34 28.24
CA LEU A 636 -11.97 -1.16 28.61
C LEU A 636 -11.82 -2.59 28.06
N VAL A 637 -11.52 -2.76 26.76
CA VAL A 637 -11.35 -4.10 26.17
C VAL A 637 -10.20 -4.85 26.82
N LYS A 638 -9.06 -4.20 27.06
CA LYS A 638 -7.95 -4.80 27.81
C LYS A 638 -8.37 -5.22 29.21
N GLY A 639 -9.16 -4.41 29.91
CA GLY A 639 -9.70 -4.73 31.23
C GLY A 639 -10.62 -5.95 31.21
N VAL A 640 -11.54 -6.02 30.25
CA VAL A 640 -12.47 -7.14 30.08
C VAL A 640 -11.73 -8.44 29.77
N ARG A 641 -10.75 -8.41 28.86
CA ARG A 641 -9.96 -9.58 28.46
C ARG A 641 -8.97 -10.02 29.55
N GLY A 642 -8.32 -9.06 30.19
CA GLY A 642 -7.26 -9.30 31.17
C GLY A 642 -7.78 -9.46 32.60
N ALA A 643 -8.41 -8.43 33.16
CA ALA A 643 -8.81 -8.39 34.56
C ALA A 643 -10.05 -9.26 34.86
N LEU A 644 -11.00 -9.34 33.92
CA LEU A 644 -12.24 -10.12 34.09
C LEU A 644 -12.21 -11.49 33.43
N GLY A 645 -11.15 -11.82 32.66
CA GLY A 645 -10.98 -13.12 32.01
C GLY A 645 -12.04 -13.47 30.96
N LEU A 646 -12.82 -12.48 30.48
CA LEU A 646 -13.88 -12.68 29.50
C LEU A 646 -13.29 -12.66 28.09
N LEU A 647 -12.48 -13.67 27.76
CA LEU A 647 -11.75 -13.74 26.48
C LEU A 647 -12.69 -13.84 25.26
N ASP A 648 -13.84 -14.49 25.41
CA ASP A 648 -14.78 -14.78 24.31
C ASP A 648 -15.95 -13.79 24.21
N LEU A 649 -15.99 -12.73 25.03
CA LEU A 649 -17.07 -11.74 24.98
C LEU A 649 -17.00 -10.94 23.66
N PRO A 650 -18.00 -10.96 22.78
CA PRO A 650 -17.96 -10.17 21.54
C PRO A 650 -17.92 -8.66 21.83
N VAL A 651 -17.03 -7.93 21.16
CA VAL A 651 -16.89 -6.47 21.31
C VAL A 651 -17.08 -5.75 19.96
N ILE A 652 -17.92 -4.73 19.94
CA ILE A 652 -18.12 -3.80 18.83
C ILE A 652 -17.66 -2.40 19.24
N MET A 653 -16.71 -1.83 18.50
CA MET A 653 -16.18 -0.48 18.78
C MET A 653 -16.90 0.60 17.97
N LEU A 654 -17.26 1.73 18.57
CA LEU A 654 -17.79 2.90 17.87
C LEU A 654 -16.67 3.90 17.62
N THR A 655 -16.49 4.33 16.36
CA THR A 655 -15.41 5.24 15.95
C THR A 655 -15.95 6.42 15.16
N THR A 656 -15.35 7.60 15.31
CA THR A 656 -15.58 8.77 14.44
C THR A 656 -14.56 8.84 13.28
N GLU A 657 -13.51 8.03 13.31
CA GLU A 657 -12.44 8.04 12.31
C GLU A 657 -12.62 6.96 11.25
N SER A 658 -12.54 7.37 9.98
CA SER A 658 -12.61 6.50 8.81
C SER A 658 -11.26 5.96 8.33
N SER A 659 -10.21 6.13 9.12
CA SER A 659 -8.86 5.72 8.73
C SER A 659 -8.64 4.21 8.91
N ASP A 660 -8.04 3.55 7.92
CA ASP A 660 -7.69 2.12 7.98
C ASP A 660 -6.81 1.80 9.21
N LYS A 661 -6.00 2.75 9.66
CA LYS A 661 -5.14 2.62 10.85
C LYS A 661 -5.92 2.50 12.15
N SER A 662 -7.02 3.23 12.28
CA SER A 662 -7.87 3.21 13.48
C SER A 662 -8.66 1.88 13.55
N GLN A 663 -8.99 1.30 12.39
CA GLN A 663 -9.63 0.00 12.28
C GLN A 663 -8.65 -1.15 12.59
N GLU A 664 -7.43 -1.10 12.04
CA GLU A 664 -6.36 -2.06 12.36
C GLU A 664 -6.05 -2.07 13.86
N LEU A 665 -5.98 -0.88 14.49
CA LEU A 665 -5.74 -0.75 15.92
C LEU A 665 -6.89 -1.35 16.76
N ALA A 666 -8.15 -1.16 16.35
CA ALA A 666 -9.30 -1.76 17.01
C ALA A 666 -9.28 -3.29 16.99
N PHE A 667 -8.93 -3.91 15.85
CA PHE A 667 -8.78 -5.36 15.76
C PHE A 667 -7.57 -5.87 16.55
N GLN A 668 -6.43 -5.16 16.53
CA GLN A 668 -5.25 -5.52 17.33
C GLN A 668 -5.53 -5.46 18.85
N MET A 669 -6.44 -4.59 19.27
CA MET A 669 -6.84 -4.44 20.67
C MET A 669 -7.95 -5.41 21.10
N GLY A 670 -8.40 -6.31 20.20
CA GLY A 670 -9.32 -7.40 20.54
C GLY A 670 -10.81 -7.10 20.31
N ALA A 671 -11.14 -6.09 19.50
CA ALA A 671 -12.51 -5.89 19.02
C ALA A 671 -12.86 -6.88 17.90
N ASP A 672 -14.11 -7.35 17.89
CA ASP A 672 -14.62 -8.31 16.90
C ASP A 672 -15.28 -7.62 15.70
N ASP A 673 -15.66 -6.35 15.87
CA ASP A 673 -16.22 -5.50 14.82
C ASP A 673 -16.13 -4.01 15.21
N TYR A 674 -16.44 -3.11 14.28
CA TYR A 674 -16.59 -1.68 14.55
C TYR A 674 -17.74 -1.05 13.76
N VAL A 675 -18.21 0.11 14.23
CA VAL A 675 -19.25 0.92 13.59
C VAL A 675 -18.80 2.39 13.55
N MET A 676 -18.90 3.01 12.38
CA MET A 676 -18.58 4.43 12.23
C MET A 676 -19.76 5.34 12.63
N LYS A 677 -19.47 6.38 13.40
CA LYS A 677 -20.37 7.50 13.72
C LYS A 677 -20.31 8.55 12.59
N PRO A 678 -21.45 9.09 12.12
CA PRO A 678 -22.82 8.76 12.52
C PRO A 678 -23.31 7.45 11.87
N PHE A 679 -24.05 6.64 12.64
CA PHE A 679 -24.60 5.35 12.18
C PHE A 679 -26.13 5.35 12.11
N LYS A 680 -26.67 4.42 11.31
CA LYS A 680 -28.11 4.12 11.26
C LYS A 680 -28.41 2.91 12.14
N GLY A 681 -29.51 2.96 12.91
CA GLY A 681 -29.91 1.87 13.81
C GLY A 681 -29.96 0.47 13.20
N PRO A 682 -30.52 0.28 11.98
CA PRO A 682 -30.51 -1.03 11.32
C PRO A 682 -29.11 -1.60 11.08
N LEU A 683 -28.11 -0.76 10.81
CA LEU A 683 -26.73 -1.20 10.58
C LEU A 683 -26.08 -1.66 11.89
N VAL A 684 -26.29 -0.92 12.98
CA VAL A 684 -25.79 -1.31 14.31
C VAL A 684 -26.38 -2.64 14.71
N MET A 685 -27.70 -2.81 14.58
CA MET A 685 -28.37 -4.04 15.00
C MET A 685 -28.01 -5.23 14.12
N ALA A 686 -27.82 -5.04 12.80
CA ALA A 686 -27.33 -6.12 11.94
C ALA A 686 -25.97 -6.67 12.41
N ARG A 687 -25.06 -5.79 12.85
CA ARG A 687 -23.75 -6.18 13.38
C ARG A 687 -23.84 -6.83 14.76
N VAL A 688 -24.67 -6.28 15.65
CA VAL A 688 -24.95 -6.87 16.98
C VAL A 688 -25.51 -8.29 16.84
N THR A 689 -26.52 -8.49 15.98
CA THR A 689 -27.11 -9.82 15.74
C THR A 689 -26.10 -10.78 15.11
N ALA A 690 -25.27 -10.31 14.16
CA ALA A 690 -24.22 -11.14 13.55
C ALA A 690 -23.14 -11.55 14.57
N ALA A 691 -22.73 -10.65 15.47
CA ALA A 691 -21.77 -10.94 16.52
C ALA A 691 -22.33 -11.92 17.57
N LEU A 692 -23.58 -11.71 18.02
CA LEU A 692 -24.26 -12.64 18.93
C LEU A 692 -24.48 -14.03 18.32
N ARG A 693 -24.80 -14.12 17.02
CA ARG A 693 -24.91 -15.41 16.31
C ARG A 693 -23.56 -16.13 16.23
N ARG A 694 -22.49 -15.41 15.88
CA ARG A 694 -21.12 -15.97 15.87
C ARG A 694 -20.70 -16.52 17.24
N ALA A 695 -21.13 -15.86 18.31
CA ALA A 695 -20.87 -16.29 19.69
C ALA A 695 -21.85 -17.37 20.21
N GLY A 696 -22.75 -17.90 19.37
CA GLY A 696 -23.72 -18.92 19.75
C GLY A 696 -24.81 -18.43 20.73
N ARG A 697 -24.98 -17.11 20.88
CA ARG A 697 -25.92 -16.49 21.83
C ARG A 697 -27.32 -16.31 21.26
N VAL A 698 -27.46 -16.32 19.93
CA VAL A 698 -28.74 -16.18 19.20
C VAL A 698 -28.72 -17.10 17.96
N LYS A 699 -29.90 -17.58 17.55
CA LYS A 699 -30.08 -18.46 16.37
C LYS A 699 -29.87 -17.73 15.04
#